data_AF-A0ABD3XGS8-F1
#
_entry.id   AF-A0ABD3XGS8-F1
#
_cell.length_a   1.000
_cell.length_b   1.000
_cell.length_c   1.000
_cell.angle_alpha   90.00
_cell.angle_beta   90.00
_cell.angle_gamma   90.00
#
_symmetry.space_group_name_H-M   'P 1'
#
loop_
_entity.id
_entity.type
_entity.pdbx_description
1 polymer ?
#
loop_
_entity_poly.entity_id
_entity_poly.type
_entity_poly.pdbx_seq_one_letter_code
_entity_poly.pdbx_strand_id
1 'polypeptide(L)'
;MFFPTCILGYNLDIIYLTYCFFLLHKYVEGSSGIFFAKSYGDHMVLQGTPYRAIVWGFADKIGDYVHVTLNNTEVANTTVMADPHGGSLGIWKATLPVQENNGPFTIRVSSSAGSATIHDVLFGDIWFCSGQSNMGFTMGHVLNSTVELKEAANFTKIRTFQTPLTTSKTPLTDLSNASSWNLPNSSTLAGFSAVCWLYGKYLYSHINRPIGLIESAWGGTPIEAWSSPDALAKCKFGSEANAAQAYKYACQFESMIWDWRKKFNNESNGETNNFFPFGFVQLAGNRNDSTYVGGFPDLRWAQTNHYGYVPNVRMGNVFMAVAMDLPDFSSPYGTIHPRDKEDVASRLLIAARSVAYGERGLNIQGPIPGAFIYQDNSLAIYFKDDTNPLDIRSNSGFEICCSHSLDPTFECPLTTGWIPVNITSHQSVSLTLDVTSCIGHNLHVRGVLQEYDLAQLRLVNAIMTWIILTVYFYFCKTEVEGSSGIYFARSYGNHMVLQGAPNRAVLWGFAHKIGDIVHVSLNNIEVATTTVIADPNGGLSGIWKVKLPAQQYQGPFVIEAHSSEGRARLIDVLFGDVWFCSGQDNMAFTMNQVRSLGGFSAVCWLFGKYLYQHIHWPIGLIESAWGGTMIEAWSSNDALAKCTSTGHTVHRANINLPSVLWNAMVSPFLPMTIYGAIWYQGESNTVHADRYACQFDAMITDWRQKFHNSSNGETNSAFPFGFVQLAGNSNDTKRIGGYPDLRWAQTANYGHVPNPQLQNVFMSVAMDLPDFDSPYRTQITSMFSLRIHPRDKEDVASRLVLAARAVAYGENGLDFQGPYPSAFKVQASSIAIEFNQGGSPVDVRSNSGFEICCTYHADPNYACPLNSGWSAVNISSHTSSSILLDITSCTGHGQYIRGVRYAWHESPCQIKQCAIYGRDNDLPAPPFKHHL
;
A
#
# COMPACT_ATOMS: atom_id res chain seq x y z
N MET A 1 19.90 4.16 54.14
CA MET A 1 19.72 5.62 54.33
C MET A 1 20.59 6.32 53.30
N PHE A 2 20.08 7.42 52.76
CA PHE A 2 20.59 8.21 51.63
C PHE A 2 22.11 8.52 51.64
N PHE A 3 22.71 8.46 50.44
CA PHE A 3 23.71 9.39 49.87
C PHE A 3 25.12 9.44 50.53
N PRO A 4 26.16 10.08 49.96
CA PRO A 4 26.49 10.36 48.55
C PRO A 4 28.00 10.38 48.16
N THR A 5 28.28 10.63 46.86
CA THR A 5 29.36 11.51 46.28
C THR A 5 30.84 11.17 46.52
N CYS A 6 31.83 11.54 45.71
CA CYS A 6 32.03 11.94 44.32
C CYS A 6 33.56 12.13 44.14
N ILE A 7 34.06 11.84 42.95
CA ILE A 7 35.11 12.55 42.18
C ILE A 7 36.57 12.58 42.70
N LEU A 8 37.44 11.86 41.97
CA LEU A 8 38.72 12.25 41.30
C LEU A 8 39.47 10.93 41.01
N GLY A 9 39.61 10.47 39.77
CA GLY A 9 40.60 10.97 38.82
C GLY A 9 41.88 10.12 38.91
N TYR A 10 42.16 9.28 37.91
CA TYR A 10 43.48 8.95 37.31
C TYR A 10 43.47 7.62 36.54
N ASN A 11 44.02 7.71 35.32
CA ASN A 11 44.73 6.68 34.55
C ASN A 11 44.00 5.39 34.15
N LEU A 12 43.45 5.47 32.93
CA LEU A 12 43.37 4.39 31.95
C LEU A 12 44.77 3.79 31.75
N ASP A 13 44.92 2.46 31.92
CA ASP A 13 45.79 1.58 31.11
C ASP A 13 46.01 0.16 31.69
N ILE A 14 45.36 -0.24 32.79
CA ILE A 14 45.60 -1.60 33.37
C ILE A 14 44.33 -2.47 33.53
N ILE A 15 43.13 -1.98 33.20
CA ILE A 15 41.88 -2.77 33.35
C ILE A 15 41.31 -3.30 32.01
N TYR A 16 41.88 -2.89 30.87
CA TYR A 16 41.43 -3.37 29.55
C TYR A 16 41.95 -4.77 29.17
N LEU A 17 42.95 -5.30 29.86
CA LEU A 17 43.61 -6.56 29.47
C LEU A 17 42.99 -7.84 30.07
N THR A 18 42.11 -7.73 31.07
CA THR A 18 41.45 -8.90 31.68
C THR A 18 39.98 -9.05 31.25
N TYR A 19 39.35 -7.98 30.75
CA TYR A 19 38.01 -8.04 30.14
C TYR A 19 38.04 -8.40 28.65
N CYS A 20 39.18 -8.23 27.96
CA CYS A 20 39.36 -8.71 26.58
C CYS A 20 39.53 -10.24 26.47
N PHE A 21 39.80 -10.97 27.56
CA PHE A 21 39.91 -12.44 27.50
C PHE A 21 38.58 -13.18 27.72
N PHE A 22 37.57 -12.53 28.30
CA PHE A 22 36.25 -13.15 28.54
C PHE A 22 35.14 -12.70 27.57
N LEU A 23 35.39 -11.69 26.71
CA LEU A 23 34.46 -11.26 25.67
C LEU A 23 34.87 -11.66 24.23
N LEU A 24 35.95 -12.44 24.09
CA LEU A 24 36.34 -13.10 22.83
C LEU A 24 35.95 -14.59 22.76
N HIS A 25 35.13 -15.09 23.70
CA HIS A 25 34.58 -16.46 23.69
C HIS A 25 33.06 -16.55 23.48
N LYS A 26 32.41 -15.48 22.99
CA LYS A 26 31.20 -15.61 22.16
C LYS A 26 31.55 -15.36 20.70
N TYR A 27 32.61 -16.01 20.24
CA TYR A 27 32.66 -16.42 18.86
C TYR A 27 31.55 -17.44 18.67
N VAL A 28 30.69 -17.13 17.70
CA VAL A 28 29.70 -18.01 17.07
C VAL A 28 30.09 -19.48 17.24
N GLU A 29 29.45 -20.17 18.19
CA GLU A 29 29.22 -21.60 18.03
C GLU A 29 28.28 -21.70 16.83
N GLY A 30 28.87 -21.69 15.62
CA GLY A 30 28.18 -22.21 14.46
C GLY A 30 27.88 -23.65 14.82
N SER A 31 26.60 -23.99 14.93
CA SER A 31 26.20 -25.38 15.12
C SER A 31 26.71 -26.14 13.92
N SER A 32 27.88 -26.77 14.05
CA SER A 32 28.44 -27.63 13.01
C SER A 32 27.44 -28.76 12.78
N GLY A 33 26.82 -28.83 11.61
CA GLY A 33 25.77 -29.78 11.37
C GLY A 33 25.12 -29.70 9.99
N ILE A 34 24.35 -30.73 9.71
CA ILE A 34 23.39 -30.78 8.61
C ILE A 34 21.99 -30.67 9.20
N PHE A 35 21.12 -29.86 8.59
CA PHE A 35 19.75 -29.66 9.05
C PHE A 35 18.79 -29.48 7.89
N PHE A 36 17.52 -29.82 8.11
CA PHE A 36 16.45 -29.55 7.16
C PHE A 36 16.08 -28.05 7.21
N ALA A 37 15.55 -27.52 6.10
CA ALA A 37 14.93 -26.20 6.09
C ALA A 37 13.74 -26.16 7.08
N LYS A 38 13.42 -24.99 7.63
CA LYS A 38 12.40 -24.85 8.69
C LYS A 38 10.97 -25.14 8.24
N SER A 39 10.74 -25.28 6.93
CA SER A 39 9.48 -25.80 6.39
C SER A 39 9.30 -27.31 6.61
N TYR A 40 10.33 -28.03 7.04
CA TYR A 40 10.29 -29.47 7.32
C TYR A 40 10.37 -29.71 8.83
N GLY A 41 9.69 -30.77 9.28
CA GLY A 41 9.70 -31.18 10.68
C GLY A 41 8.96 -32.49 10.89
N ASP A 42 8.93 -32.95 12.13
CA ASP A 42 8.14 -34.12 12.52
C ASP A 42 6.65 -33.91 12.22
N HIS A 43 5.93 -35.00 11.95
CA HIS A 43 4.49 -34.97 11.63
C HIS A 43 4.14 -34.24 10.33
N MET A 44 5.06 -34.09 9.36
CA MET A 44 4.72 -33.42 8.10
C MET A 44 4.08 -34.35 7.06
N VAL A 45 3.52 -33.74 6.01
CA VAL A 45 3.11 -34.45 4.78
C VAL A 45 3.99 -33.98 3.63
N LEU A 46 4.56 -34.92 2.90
CA LEU A 46 5.25 -34.69 1.62
C LEU A 46 4.34 -35.07 0.44
N GLN A 47 4.55 -34.45 -0.71
CA GLN A 47 3.78 -34.78 -1.92
C GLN A 47 4.05 -36.24 -2.33
N GLY A 48 2.99 -37.04 -2.47
CA GLY A 48 3.06 -38.43 -2.90
C GLY A 48 2.79 -38.64 -4.40
N THR A 49 2.72 -39.92 -4.81
CA THR A 49 2.42 -40.39 -6.18
C THR A 49 1.30 -39.60 -6.90
N PRO A 50 1.41 -39.33 -8.21
CA PRO A 50 2.48 -39.73 -9.13
C PRO A 50 3.73 -38.83 -9.09
N TYR A 51 3.72 -37.76 -8.27
CA TYR A 51 4.81 -36.81 -8.19
C TYR A 51 5.88 -37.25 -7.18
N ARG A 52 7.08 -36.66 -7.30
CA ARG A 52 8.19 -36.88 -6.36
C ARG A 52 8.26 -35.74 -5.35
N ALA A 53 8.54 -36.08 -4.10
CA ALA A 53 8.83 -35.10 -3.08
C ALA A 53 10.27 -34.62 -3.15
N ILE A 54 10.50 -33.36 -2.78
CA ILE A 54 11.84 -32.80 -2.61
C ILE A 54 12.03 -32.51 -1.14
N VAL A 55 13.20 -32.89 -0.63
CA VAL A 55 13.69 -32.50 0.69
C VAL A 55 14.96 -31.69 0.52
N TRP A 56 15.10 -30.65 1.32
CA TRP A 56 16.25 -29.77 1.26
C TRP A 56 16.53 -29.14 2.63
N GLY A 57 17.72 -28.57 2.76
CA GLY A 57 18.13 -27.86 3.95
C GLY A 57 19.55 -27.33 3.81
N PHE A 58 20.22 -27.15 4.95
CA PHE A 58 21.53 -26.51 5.01
C PHE A 58 22.58 -27.42 5.62
N ALA A 59 23.84 -27.14 5.29
CA ALA A 59 25.03 -27.75 5.88
C ALA A 59 26.22 -26.78 5.80
N ASP A 60 27.13 -26.83 6.78
CA ASP A 60 28.26 -25.89 6.83
C ASP A 60 29.33 -26.12 5.75
N LYS A 61 29.41 -27.35 5.21
CA LYS A 61 30.52 -27.77 4.34
C LYS A 61 30.07 -27.89 2.88
N ILE A 62 30.30 -26.84 2.10
CA ILE A 62 30.09 -26.85 0.65
C ILE A 62 30.96 -27.95 0.00
N GLY A 63 30.36 -28.70 -0.91
CA GLY A 63 30.96 -29.86 -1.58
C GLY A 63 30.83 -31.17 -0.81
N ASP A 64 30.28 -31.17 0.41
CA ASP A 64 30.06 -32.41 1.16
C ASP A 64 28.95 -33.28 0.53
N TYR A 65 29.03 -34.58 0.75
CA TYR A 65 28.07 -35.55 0.22
C TYR A 65 26.98 -35.83 1.25
N VAL A 66 25.72 -35.76 0.84
CA VAL A 66 24.55 -35.98 1.69
C VAL A 66 23.83 -37.26 1.25
N HIS A 67 23.72 -38.21 2.16
CA HIS A 67 22.92 -39.43 1.99
C HIS A 67 21.54 -39.22 2.60
N VAL A 68 20.49 -39.52 1.84
CA VAL A 68 19.09 -39.40 2.27
C VAL A 68 18.49 -40.80 2.36
N THR A 69 18.01 -41.14 3.56
CA THR A 69 17.40 -42.44 3.84
C THR A 69 15.93 -42.29 4.21
N LEU A 70 15.13 -43.25 3.76
CA LEU A 70 13.73 -43.45 4.11
C LEU A 70 13.61 -44.79 4.83
N ASN A 71 13.19 -44.81 6.11
CA ASN A 71 13.16 -46.01 6.95
C ASN A 71 14.48 -46.82 6.91
N ASN A 72 15.62 -46.13 7.05
CA ASN A 72 16.99 -46.68 7.01
C ASN A 72 17.43 -47.24 5.63
N THR A 73 16.63 -47.07 4.58
CA THR A 73 17.04 -47.42 3.21
C THR A 73 17.49 -46.15 2.49
N GLU A 74 18.69 -46.13 1.92
CA GLU A 74 19.15 -45.00 1.11
C GLU A 74 18.30 -44.88 -0.16
N VAL A 75 17.72 -43.71 -0.38
CA VAL A 75 16.78 -43.45 -1.48
C VAL A 75 17.23 -42.32 -2.41
N ALA A 76 18.11 -41.44 -1.93
CA ALA A 76 18.69 -40.38 -2.72
C ALA A 76 20.03 -39.95 -2.12
N ASN A 77 20.85 -39.32 -2.94
CA ASN A 77 22.04 -38.63 -2.51
C ASN A 77 22.21 -37.32 -3.27
N THR A 78 22.99 -36.40 -2.70
CA THR A 78 23.22 -35.08 -3.28
C THR A 78 24.51 -34.47 -2.74
N THR A 79 24.89 -33.32 -3.27
CA THR A 79 26.05 -32.55 -2.79
C THR A 79 25.58 -31.22 -2.23
N VAL A 80 26.30 -30.72 -1.22
CA VAL A 80 26.07 -29.40 -0.65
C VAL A 80 26.60 -28.34 -1.62
N MET A 81 25.73 -27.48 -2.13
CA MET A 81 26.08 -26.37 -3.03
C MET A 81 26.12 -25.05 -2.26
N ALA A 82 26.78 -24.02 -2.82
CA ALA A 82 26.69 -22.67 -2.25
C ALA A 82 25.25 -22.14 -2.34
N ASP A 83 24.80 -21.39 -1.32
CA ASP A 83 23.50 -20.72 -1.35
C ASP A 83 23.48 -19.64 -2.46
N PRO A 84 22.61 -19.75 -3.48
CA PRO A 84 22.51 -18.76 -4.55
C PRO A 84 22.06 -17.37 -4.07
N HIS A 85 21.54 -17.26 -2.84
CA HIS A 85 21.12 -16.01 -2.22
C HIS A 85 22.15 -15.43 -1.24
N GLY A 86 23.36 -16.02 -1.14
CA GLY A 86 24.47 -15.47 -0.36
C GLY A 86 24.45 -15.79 1.13
N GLY A 87 23.74 -16.85 1.54
CA GLY A 87 23.77 -17.37 2.91
C GLY A 87 25.14 -17.89 3.33
N SER A 88 25.42 -17.89 4.64
CA SER A 88 26.68 -18.38 5.22
C SER A 88 26.82 -19.91 5.24
N LEU A 89 25.76 -20.63 4.85
CA LEU A 89 25.69 -22.09 4.84
C LEU A 89 25.44 -22.59 3.43
N GLY A 90 25.92 -23.78 3.13
CA GLY A 90 25.60 -24.46 1.87
C GLY A 90 24.21 -25.09 1.90
N ILE A 91 23.60 -25.24 0.73
CA ILE A 91 22.28 -25.85 0.54
C ILE A 91 22.45 -27.26 -0.04
N TRP A 92 21.76 -28.23 0.54
CA TRP A 92 21.59 -29.56 -0.06
C TRP A 92 20.12 -29.76 -0.45
N LYS A 93 19.89 -30.44 -1.57
CA LYS A 93 18.55 -30.73 -2.10
C LYS A 93 18.52 -32.11 -2.75
N ALA A 94 17.54 -32.91 -2.40
CA ALA A 94 17.38 -34.27 -2.92
C ALA A 94 15.94 -34.54 -3.33
N THR A 95 15.76 -35.10 -4.52
CA THR A 95 14.48 -35.60 -5.01
C THR A 95 14.30 -37.03 -4.54
N LEU A 96 13.25 -37.29 -3.76
CA LEU A 96 12.92 -38.63 -3.29
C LEU A 96 12.26 -39.44 -4.41
N PRO A 97 12.42 -40.78 -4.44
CA PRO A 97 11.65 -41.62 -5.36
C PRO A 97 10.15 -41.51 -5.05
N VAL A 98 9.32 -41.75 -6.07
CA VAL A 98 7.86 -41.79 -5.91
C VAL A 98 7.48 -42.76 -4.79
N GLN A 99 6.63 -42.30 -3.89
CA GLN A 99 6.12 -43.12 -2.79
C GLN A 99 4.67 -43.51 -3.04
N GLU A 100 4.44 -44.82 -3.14
CA GLU A 100 3.11 -45.44 -3.24
C GLU A 100 2.49 -45.69 -1.85
N ASN A 101 3.32 -45.91 -0.84
CA ASN A 101 2.89 -46.05 0.55
C ASN A 101 2.73 -44.67 1.19
N ASN A 102 1.65 -44.48 1.95
CA ASN A 102 1.31 -43.20 2.59
C ASN A 102 2.10 -42.89 3.88
N GLY A 103 2.99 -43.78 4.32
CA GLY A 103 3.74 -43.66 5.57
C GLY A 103 2.99 -44.16 6.82
N PRO A 104 3.47 -43.85 8.04
CA PRO A 104 4.57 -42.91 8.30
C PRO A 104 5.95 -43.46 7.95
N PHE A 105 6.85 -42.54 7.57
CA PHE A 105 8.26 -42.78 7.34
C PHE A 105 9.12 -41.94 8.27
N THR A 106 10.33 -42.42 8.51
CA THR A 106 11.43 -41.64 9.07
C THR A 106 12.37 -41.25 7.95
N ILE A 107 12.61 -39.96 7.78
CA ILE A 107 13.59 -39.43 6.83
C ILE A 107 14.82 -38.99 7.61
N ARG A 108 15.97 -39.57 7.28
CA ARG A 108 17.26 -39.20 7.86
C ARG A 108 18.22 -38.76 6.78
N VAL A 109 18.85 -37.60 6.99
CA VAL A 109 19.96 -37.10 6.18
C VAL A 109 21.26 -37.20 6.96
N SER A 110 22.32 -37.64 6.31
CA SER A 110 23.65 -37.74 6.91
C SER A 110 24.74 -37.27 5.97
N SER A 111 25.74 -36.58 6.51
CA SER A 111 26.94 -36.08 5.81
C SER A 111 28.16 -36.21 6.72
N SER A 112 29.33 -35.75 6.27
CA SER A 112 30.51 -35.70 7.14
C SER A 112 30.34 -34.72 8.31
N ALA A 113 29.40 -33.76 8.20
CA ALA A 113 29.10 -32.78 9.24
C ALA A 113 28.11 -33.29 10.32
N GLY A 114 27.47 -34.46 10.14
CA GLY A 114 26.53 -35.03 11.11
C GLY A 114 25.28 -35.63 10.46
N SER A 115 24.18 -35.71 11.21
CA SER A 115 22.90 -36.18 10.68
C SER A 115 21.70 -35.49 11.31
N ALA A 116 20.64 -35.30 10.54
CA ALA A 116 19.33 -34.83 11.00
C ALA A 116 18.24 -35.83 10.61
N THR A 117 17.21 -35.95 11.44
CA THR A 117 16.11 -36.90 11.25
C THR A 117 14.78 -36.22 11.51
N ILE A 118 13.80 -36.46 10.64
CA ILE A 118 12.39 -36.13 10.86
C ILE A 118 11.56 -37.42 10.88
N HIS A 119 10.60 -37.48 11.79
CA HIS A 119 9.77 -38.64 12.09
C HIS A 119 8.31 -38.38 11.70
N ASP A 120 7.54 -39.47 11.60
CA ASP A 120 6.10 -39.41 11.29
C ASP A 120 5.79 -38.61 10.00
N VAL A 121 6.57 -38.86 8.94
CA VAL A 121 6.38 -38.22 7.64
C VAL A 121 5.40 -39.05 6.81
N LEU A 122 4.28 -38.45 6.43
CA LEU A 122 3.30 -39.06 5.53
C LEU A 122 3.55 -38.62 4.07
N PHE A 123 3.14 -39.44 3.11
CA PHE A 123 3.09 -39.06 1.70
C PHE A 123 1.65 -38.91 1.25
N GLY A 124 1.31 -37.76 0.66
CA GLY A 124 -0.07 -37.33 0.45
C GLY A 124 -0.18 -36.14 -0.49
N ASP A 125 -1.29 -35.40 -0.40
CA ASP A 125 -1.47 -34.14 -1.14
C ASP A 125 -1.21 -32.94 -0.23
N ILE A 126 -0.50 -31.94 -0.74
CA ILE A 126 -0.22 -30.69 -0.01
C ILE A 126 -1.06 -29.56 -0.60
N TRP A 127 -1.82 -28.88 0.25
CA TRP A 127 -2.59 -27.69 -0.10
C TRP A 127 -2.03 -26.45 0.60
N PHE A 128 -1.66 -25.46 -0.21
CA PHE A 128 -1.13 -24.17 0.25
C PHE A 128 -2.24 -23.13 0.29
N CYS A 129 -2.72 -22.84 1.50
CA CYS A 129 -3.85 -21.97 1.77
C CYS A 129 -3.36 -20.54 2.02
N SER A 130 -3.55 -19.66 1.04
CA SER A 130 -3.01 -18.30 1.08
C SER A 130 -4.02 -17.20 0.77
N GLY A 131 -3.76 -16.00 1.28
CA GLY A 131 -4.56 -14.81 1.03
C GLY A 131 -4.72 -13.92 2.25
N GLN A 132 -5.84 -13.22 2.32
CA GLN A 132 -6.11 -12.22 3.37
C GLN A 132 -6.92 -12.79 4.56
N SER A 133 -7.57 -11.91 5.33
CA SER A 133 -8.26 -12.22 6.59
C SER A 133 -9.40 -13.23 6.46
N ASN A 134 -10.01 -13.42 5.28
CA ASN A 134 -11.01 -14.48 5.09
C ASN A 134 -10.39 -15.88 4.96
N MET A 135 -9.16 -15.99 4.44
CA MET A 135 -8.39 -17.22 4.46
C MET A 135 -7.84 -17.46 5.87
N GLY A 136 -7.24 -16.42 6.50
CA GLY A 136 -6.77 -16.48 7.90
C GLY A 136 -7.87 -16.43 8.97
N PHE A 137 -9.14 -16.64 8.60
CA PHE A 137 -10.25 -16.65 9.56
C PHE A 137 -10.23 -17.97 10.31
N THR A 138 -10.08 -17.93 11.64
CA THR A 138 -9.69 -19.12 12.41
C THR A 138 -10.86 -20.05 12.75
N MET A 139 -10.57 -21.33 13.00
CA MET A 139 -11.57 -22.31 13.44
C MET A 139 -12.24 -21.94 14.76
N GLY A 140 -11.61 -21.14 15.61
CA GLY A 140 -12.23 -20.61 16.83
C GLY A 140 -13.40 -19.65 16.59
N HIS A 141 -13.57 -19.14 15.38
CA HIS A 141 -14.53 -18.07 15.06
C HIS A 141 -15.71 -18.49 14.18
N VAL A 142 -15.70 -19.71 13.65
CA VAL A 142 -16.76 -20.22 12.76
C VAL A 142 -17.99 -20.70 13.55
N LEU A 143 -19.15 -20.80 12.88
CA LEU A 143 -20.42 -21.17 13.51
C LEU A 143 -20.36 -22.52 14.24
N ASN A 144 -19.69 -23.52 13.65
CA ASN A 144 -19.61 -24.89 14.19
C ASN A 144 -18.29 -25.21 14.91
N SER A 145 -17.60 -24.17 15.41
CA SER A 145 -16.28 -24.28 16.04
C SER A 145 -16.19 -25.40 17.09
N THR A 146 -17.16 -25.47 18.01
CA THR A 146 -17.14 -26.43 19.13
C THR A 146 -17.07 -27.89 18.68
N VAL A 147 -17.83 -28.26 17.65
CA VAL A 147 -17.87 -29.65 17.14
C VAL A 147 -16.56 -29.96 16.42
N GLU A 148 -16.13 -29.07 15.53
CA GLU A 148 -14.93 -29.25 14.72
C GLU A 148 -13.66 -29.36 15.60
N LEU A 149 -13.53 -28.51 16.61
CA LEU A 149 -12.38 -28.55 17.53
C LEU A 149 -12.36 -29.83 18.36
N LYS A 150 -13.53 -30.38 18.74
CA LYS A 150 -13.62 -31.63 19.49
C LYS A 150 -13.24 -32.84 18.64
N GLU A 151 -13.58 -32.83 17.36
CA GLU A 151 -13.33 -33.95 16.44
C GLU A 151 -11.93 -33.92 15.81
N ALA A 152 -11.22 -32.79 15.88
CA ALA A 152 -9.92 -32.56 15.24
C ALA A 152 -8.92 -33.72 15.43
N ALA A 153 -8.84 -34.26 16.65
CA ALA A 153 -7.93 -35.35 17.01
C ALA A 153 -8.18 -36.67 16.27
N ASN A 154 -9.36 -36.86 15.67
CA ASN A 154 -9.69 -38.06 14.90
C ASN A 154 -9.05 -38.05 13.50
N PHE A 155 -8.58 -36.90 13.01
CA PHE A 155 -8.04 -36.73 11.67
C PHE A 155 -6.52 -36.83 11.63
N THR A 156 -5.98 -37.94 12.13
CA THR A 156 -4.54 -38.18 12.28
C THR A 156 -3.78 -38.36 10.96
N LYS A 157 -4.41 -38.25 9.79
CA LYS A 157 -3.75 -38.20 8.48
C LYS A 157 -3.81 -36.81 7.84
N ILE A 158 -4.37 -35.83 8.54
CA ILE A 158 -4.28 -34.42 8.18
C ILE A 158 -3.20 -33.79 9.07
N ARG A 159 -2.34 -32.97 8.50
CA ARG A 159 -1.28 -32.25 9.21
C ARG A 159 -1.32 -30.79 8.87
N THR A 160 -1.11 -29.95 9.87
CA THR A 160 -1.21 -28.49 9.72
C THR A 160 0.14 -27.84 9.97
N PHE A 161 0.44 -26.81 9.17
CA PHE A 161 1.60 -25.97 9.32
C PHE A 161 1.18 -24.52 9.12
N GLN A 162 1.46 -23.66 10.10
CA GLN A 162 1.15 -22.24 10.01
C GLN A 162 2.44 -21.44 9.85
N THR A 163 2.54 -20.73 8.74
CA THR A 163 3.71 -19.89 8.46
C THR A 163 3.76 -18.69 9.42
N PRO A 164 4.96 -18.26 9.84
CA PRO A 164 5.13 -17.10 10.69
C PRO A 164 4.84 -15.81 9.89
N LEU A 165 4.21 -14.83 10.54
CA LEU A 165 3.94 -13.52 9.93
C LEU A 165 5.24 -12.71 9.80
N THR A 166 5.89 -12.84 8.65
CA THR A 166 7.17 -12.18 8.32
C THR A 166 7.05 -11.45 7.00
N THR A 167 7.67 -10.27 6.90
CA THR A 167 7.80 -9.52 5.65
C THR A 167 9.27 -9.42 5.24
N SER A 168 9.55 -9.51 3.94
CA SER A 168 10.89 -9.26 3.39
C SER A 168 10.79 -8.53 2.07
N LYS A 169 11.77 -7.66 1.78
CA LYS A 169 11.89 -6.95 0.49
C LYS A 169 12.57 -7.82 -0.58
N THR A 170 13.26 -8.87 -0.17
CA THR A 170 13.90 -9.87 -1.04
C THR A 170 13.37 -11.25 -0.68
N PRO A 171 13.29 -12.19 -1.63
CA PRO A 171 13.01 -13.58 -1.30
C PRO A 171 13.97 -14.08 -0.21
N LEU A 172 13.43 -14.67 0.85
CA LEU A 172 14.23 -15.34 1.87
C LEU A 172 14.41 -16.79 1.45
N THR A 173 15.62 -17.33 1.65
CA THR A 173 15.90 -18.75 1.38
C THR A 173 15.05 -19.66 2.26
N ASP A 174 14.83 -19.31 3.53
CA ASP A 174 14.06 -20.10 4.49
C ASP A 174 13.20 -19.22 5.43
N LEU A 175 12.28 -19.85 6.15
CA LEU A 175 11.37 -19.19 7.09
C LEU A 175 12.11 -18.67 8.34
N SER A 176 11.70 -17.52 8.85
CA SER A 176 12.14 -17.00 10.16
C SER A 176 11.16 -17.39 11.25
N ASN A 177 11.63 -18.06 12.30
CA ASN A 177 10.81 -18.46 13.46
C ASN A 177 9.58 -19.31 13.07
N ALA A 178 9.76 -20.29 12.18
CA ALA A 178 8.67 -21.16 11.76
C ALA A 178 8.11 -22.00 12.91
N SER A 179 6.79 -22.18 12.91
CA SER A 179 6.10 -23.19 13.72
C SER A 179 6.47 -24.59 13.24
N SER A 180 6.31 -25.61 14.08
CA SER A 180 6.41 -27.01 13.64
C SER A 180 5.13 -27.46 12.93
N TRP A 181 5.23 -28.56 12.15
CA TRP A 181 4.07 -29.31 11.71
C TRP A 181 3.35 -29.93 12.92
N ASN A 182 2.01 -29.95 12.89
CA ASN A 182 1.20 -30.39 14.02
C ASN A 182 0.18 -31.45 13.64
N LEU A 183 0.00 -32.41 14.56
CA LEU A 183 -1.22 -33.20 14.70
C LEU A 183 -2.39 -32.26 15.05
N PRO A 184 -3.56 -32.42 14.39
CA PRO A 184 -4.73 -31.62 14.70
C PRO A 184 -5.30 -32.01 16.05
N ASN A 185 -5.51 -31.03 16.93
CA ASN A 185 -6.26 -31.16 18.18
C ASN A 185 -6.96 -29.83 18.47
N SER A 186 -7.81 -29.76 19.50
CA SER A 186 -8.57 -28.55 19.79
C SER A 186 -7.69 -27.30 20.00
N SER A 187 -6.50 -27.46 20.57
CA SER A 187 -5.58 -26.34 20.82
C SER A 187 -4.85 -25.89 19.56
N THR A 188 -4.33 -26.83 18.77
CA THR A 188 -3.56 -26.49 17.55
C THR A 188 -4.48 -25.99 16.45
N LEU A 189 -5.72 -26.48 16.39
CA LEU A 189 -6.67 -26.13 15.34
C LEU A 189 -7.38 -24.80 15.60
N ALA A 190 -7.63 -24.40 16.85
CA ALA A 190 -8.40 -23.19 17.17
C ALA A 190 -7.87 -21.91 16.52
N GLY A 191 -6.54 -21.79 16.38
CA GLY A 191 -5.85 -20.67 15.75
C GLY A 191 -5.56 -20.83 14.25
N PHE A 192 -5.89 -21.99 13.66
CA PHE A 192 -5.62 -22.30 12.26
C PHE A 192 -6.77 -21.87 11.35
N SER A 193 -6.45 -21.55 10.10
CA SER A 193 -7.40 -21.16 9.06
C SER A 193 -8.55 -22.16 8.91
N ALA A 194 -9.77 -21.67 9.07
CA ALA A 194 -10.98 -22.48 9.00
C ALA A 194 -11.29 -23.01 7.61
N VAL A 195 -11.14 -22.17 6.58
CA VAL A 195 -11.37 -22.60 5.19
C VAL A 195 -10.39 -23.72 4.83
N CYS A 196 -9.10 -23.53 5.14
CA CYS A 196 -8.07 -24.53 4.91
C CYS A 196 -8.36 -25.86 5.62
N TRP A 197 -8.70 -25.82 6.91
CA TRP A 197 -9.05 -27.03 7.68
C TRP A 197 -10.26 -27.75 7.11
N LEU A 198 -11.40 -27.06 6.96
CA LEU A 198 -12.66 -27.66 6.53
C LEU A 198 -12.52 -28.25 5.13
N TYR A 199 -11.84 -27.53 4.23
CA TYR A 199 -11.53 -28.03 2.89
C TYR A 199 -10.69 -29.32 2.96
N GLY A 200 -9.60 -29.32 3.72
CA GLY A 200 -8.74 -30.48 3.89
C GLY A 200 -9.45 -31.67 4.55
N LYS A 201 -10.31 -31.42 5.55
CA LYS A 201 -11.15 -32.42 6.21
C LYS A 201 -12.09 -33.09 5.21
N TYR A 202 -12.84 -32.29 4.44
CA TYR A 202 -13.79 -32.84 3.46
C TYR A 202 -13.08 -33.54 2.31
N LEU A 203 -11.94 -33.00 1.87
CA LEU A 203 -11.12 -33.64 0.85
C LEU A 203 -10.58 -34.98 1.33
N TYR A 204 -10.00 -35.03 2.54
CA TYR A 204 -9.54 -36.27 3.16
C TYR A 204 -10.65 -37.31 3.25
N SER A 205 -11.85 -36.90 3.68
CA SER A 205 -13.02 -37.79 3.73
C SER A 205 -13.43 -38.34 2.36
N HIS A 206 -13.13 -37.60 1.28
CA HIS A 206 -13.44 -38.02 -0.10
C HIS A 206 -12.36 -38.91 -0.71
N ILE A 207 -11.08 -38.53 -0.59
CA ILE A 207 -9.97 -39.22 -1.28
C ILE A 207 -9.22 -40.22 -0.40
N ASN A 208 -9.41 -40.19 0.93
CA ASN A 208 -8.78 -41.05 1.93
C ASN A 208 -7.23 -41.12 1.81
N ARG A 209 -6.62 -40.00 1.45
CA ARG A 209 -5.17 -39.83 1.28
C ARG A 209 -4.66 -38.79 2.29
N PRO A 210 -3.46 -38.94 2.90
CA PRO A 210 -2.94 -37.92 3.81
C PRO A 210 -2.95 -36.51 3.18
N ILE A 211 -3.28 -35.51 3.98
CA ILE A 211 -3.38 -34.12 3.54
C ILE A 211 -2.45 -33.24 4.38
N GLY A 212 -1.54 -32.54 3.73
CA GLY A 212 -0.76 -31.45 4.34
C GLY A 212 -1.44 -30.11 4.07
N LEU A 213 -1.72 -29.35 5.13
CA LEU A 213 -2.33 -28.03 5.05
C LEU A 213 -1.35 -26.97 5.52
N ILE A 214 -0.98 -26.06 4.62
CA ILE A 214 -0.08 -24.94 4.91
C ILE A 214 -0.90 -23.66 4.93
N GLU A 215 -0.97 -22.99 6.07
CA GLU A 215 -1.58 -21.65 6.17
C GLU A 215 -0.52 -20.57 5.99
N SER A 216 -0.70 -19.76 4.95
CA SER A 216 0.05 -18.53 4.69
C SER A 216 -0.90 -17.41 4.33
N ALA A 217 -1.57 -16.87 5.35
CA ALA A 217 -2.58 -15.84 5.19
C ALA A 217 -2.39 -14.66 6.15
N TRP A 218 -2.64 -13.44 5.68
CA TRP A 218 -2.48 -12.22 6.47
C TRP A 218 -3.57 -11.19 6.16
N GLY A 219 -4.42 -10.90 7.15
CA GLY A 219 -5.44 -9.85 7.07
C GLY A 219 -4.93 -8.48 6.63
N GLY A 220 -5.69 -7.84 5.73
CA GLY A 220 -5.41 -6.48 5.24
C GLY A 220 -4.35 -6.38 4.13
N THR A 221 -3.88 -7.51 3.60
CA THR A 221 -2.89 -7.52 2.51
C THR A 221 -3.54 -7.40 1.12
N PRO A 222 -3.02 -6.54 0.22
CA PRO A 222 -3.46 -6.48 -1.18
C PRO A 222 -2.76 -7.55 -2.04
N ILE A 223 -3.19 -7.72 -3.30
CA ILE A 223 -2.62 -8.72 -4.22
C ILE A 223 -1.13 -8.48 -4.51
N GLU A 224 -0.68 -7.23 -4.47
CA GLU A 224 0.72 -6.85 -4.62
C GLU A 224 1.62 -7.47 -3.56
N ALA A 225 1.12 -7.70 -2.34
CA ALA A 225 1.90 -8.32 -1.27
C ALA A 225 2.18 -9.82 -1.51
N TRP A 226 1.37 -10.46 -2.35
CA TRP A 226 1.47 -11.89 -2.70
C TRP A 226 2.08 -12.13 -4.09
N SER A 227 2.41 -11.05 -4.80
CA SER A 227 2.94 -11.07 -6.16
C SER A 227 4.41 -10.71 -6.18
N SER A 228 5.21 -11.44 -6.95
CA SER A 228 6.61 -11.07 -7.13
C SER A 228 6.75 -9.82 -8.01
N PRO A 229 7.89 -9.11 -7.97
CA PRO A 229 8.16 -7.99 -8.87
C PRO A 229 7.98 -8.36 -10.35
N ASP A 230 8.36 -9.58 -10.76
CA ASP A 230 8.20 -10.08 -12.13
C ASP A 230 6.72 -10.23 -12.51
N ALA A 231 5.91 -10.77 -11.59
CA ALA A 231 4.47 -10.91 -11.79
C ALA A 231 3.80 -9.53 -11.96
N LEU A 232 4.18 -8.56 -11.12
CA LEU A 232 3.65 -7.21 -11.18
C LEU A 232 4.09 -6.47 -12.45
N ALA A 233 5.34 -6.64 -12.88
CA ALA A 233 5.89 -5.98 -14.07
C ALA A 233 5.24 -6.42 -15.39
N LYS A 234 4.68 -7.65 -15.44
CA LYS A 234 3.89 -8.13 -16.61
C LYS A 234 2.61 -7.33 -16.82
N CYS A 235 2.07 -6.79 -15.74
CA CYS A 235 0.88 -5.97 -15.79
C CYS A 235 1.26 -4.53 -16.10
N LYS A 236 1.41 -4.25 -17.40
CA LYS A 236 1.69 -2.91 -17.93
C LYS A 236 0.43 -2.05 -17.84
N PHE A 237 0.23 -1.43 -16.70
CA PHE A 237 -0.64 -0.26 -16.60
C PHE A 237 0.27 0.95 -16.78
N GLY A 238 0.04 1.73 -17.86
CA GLY A 238 0.71 3.03 -18.01
C GLY A 238 0.31 3.97 -16.87
N SER A 239 0.84 5.19 -16.86
CA SER A 239 0.33 6.31 -16.06
C SER A 239 -1.13 6.69 -16.37
N GLU A 240 -1.83 5.89 -17.17
CA GLU A 240 -3.27 5.95 -17.36
C GLU A 240 -3.97 5.47 -16.08
N ALA A 241 -4.26 6.45 -15.24
CA ALA A 241 -5.29 6.51 -14.22
C ALA A 241 -6.69 5.91 -14.56
N ASN A 242 -6.87 5.31 -15.73
CA ASN A 242 -8.17 4.91 -16.28
C ASN A 242 -8.44 3.40 -16.30
N ALA A 243 -7.46 2.55 -15.96
CA ALA A 243 -7.78 1.15 -15.67
C ALA A 243 -8.47 1.10 -14.30
N ALA A 244 -9.78 0.84 -14.25
CA ALA A 244 -10.47 0.67 -12.98
C ALA A 244 -9.72 -0.37 -12.13
N GLN A 245 -9.63 -0.15 -10.81
CA GLN A 245 -8.88 -1.00 -9.87
C GLN A 245 -9.12 -2.52 -10.06
N ALA A 246 -10.31 -2.89 -10.54
CA ALA A 246 -10.67 -4.25 -10.93
C ALA A 246 -9.86 -4.80 -12.13
N TYR A 247 -9.64 -4.04 -13.21
CA TYR A 247 -8.79 -4.48 -14.33
C TYR A 247 -7.34 -4.64 -13.91
N LYS A 248 -6.85 -3.74 -13.05
CA LYS A 248 -5.53 -3.87 -12.44
C LYS A 248 -5.40 -5.19 -11.69
N TYR A 249 -6.38 -5.47 -10.83
CA TYR A 249 -6.46 -6.71 -10.09
C TYR A 249 -6.53 -7.94 -10.99
N ALA A 250 -7.35 -7.93 -12.05
CA ALA A 250 -7.51 -9.07 -12.95
C ALA A 250 -6.18 -9.52 -13.57
N CYS A 251 -5.40 -8.58 -14.10
CA CYS A 251 -4.07 -8.89 -14.61
C CYS A 251 -3.14 -9.40 -13.50
N GLN A 252 -3.10 -8.71 -12.35
CA GLN A 252 -2.18 -9.07 -11.27
C GLN A 252 -2.50 -10.45 -10.72
N PHE A 253 -3.77 -10.80 -10.59
CA PHE A 253 -4.24 -12.10 -10.13
C PHE A 253 -3.87 -13.21 -11.12
N GLU A 254 -4.14 -13.01 -12.42
CA GLU A 254 -3.71 -13.94 -13.48
C GLU A 254 -2.18 -14.12 -13.46
N SER A 255 -1.44 -13.00 -13.45
CA SER A 255 0.02 -12.98 -13.50
C SER A 255 0.65 -13.65 -12.27
N MET A 256 0.08 -13.42 -11.08
CA MET A 256 0.51 -14.07 -9.84
C MET A 256 0.34 -15.59 -9.92
N ILE A 257 -0.81 -16.09 -10.39
CA ILE A 257 -1.06 -17.54 -10.55
C ILE A 257 0.00 -18.18 -11.46
N TRP A 258 0.28 -17.53 -12.60
CA TRP A 258 1.30 -18.02 -13.54
C TRP A 258 2.72 -17.93 -13.00
N ASP A 259 3.04 -16.86 -12.26
CA ASP A 259 4.35 -16.71 -11.62
C ASP A 259 4.58 -17.74 -10.52
N TRP A 260 3.57 -18.01 -9.69
CA TRP A 260 3.63 -19.07 -8.67
C TRP A 260 3.88 -20.42 -9.35
N ARG A 261 3.09 -20.78 -10.36
CA ARG A 261 3.30 -22.00 -11.15
C ARG A 261 4.72 -22.13 -11.69
N LYS A 262 5.27 -21.06 -12.26
CA LYS A 262 6.64 -21.03 -12.77
C LYS A 262 7.66 -21.21 -11.64
N LYS A 263 7.55 -20.43 -10.55
CA LYS A 263 8.54 -20.44 -9.46
C LYS A 263 8.51 -21.77 -8.69
N PHE A 264 7.35 -22.30 -8.34
CA PHE A 264 7.26 -23.60 -7.69
C PHE A 264 7.78 -24.73 -8.59
N ASN A 265 7.51 -24.71 -9.91
CA ASN A 265 8.09 -25.68 -10.84
C ASN A 265 9.62 -25.59 -10.91
N ASN A 266 10.17 -24.38 -11.09
CA ASN A 266 11.61 -24.16 -11.15
C ASN A 266 12.31 -24.56 -9.85
N GLU A 267 11.80 -24.10 -8.71
CA GLU A 267 12.34 -24.40 -7.37
C GLU A 267 12.12 -25.86 -6.96
N SER A 268 11.34 -26.63 -7.72
CA SER A 268 11.21 -28.07 -7.54
C SER A 268 11.88 -28.86 -8.65
N ASN A 269 12.78 -28.26 -9.44
CA ASN A 269 13.46 -28.93 -10.56
C ASN A 269 12.47 -29.64 -11.53
N GLY A 270 11.27 -29.09 -11.69
CA GLY A 270 10.23 -29.65 -12.54
C GLY A 270 9.22 -30.57 -11.85
N GLU A 271 9.40 -30.95 -10.57
CA GLU A 271 8.51 -31.91 -9.90
C GLU A 271 7.12 -31.35 -9.59
N THR A 272 7.02 -30.06 -9.25
CA THR A 272 5.72 -29.40 -9.14
C THR A 272 5.22 -29.05 -10.52
N ASN A 273 4.03 -29.53 -10.88
CA ASN A 273 3.40 -29.26 -12.16
C ASN A 273 3.29 -27.73 -12.41
N ASN A 274 3.82 -27.24 -13.53
CA ASN A 274 3.72 -25.81 -13.93
C ASN A 274 2.29 -25.39 -14.31
N PHE A 275 1.32 -26.28 -14.14
CA PHE A 275 -0.10 -26.06 -14.29
C PHE A 275 -0.86 -26.63 -13.10
N PHE A 276 -0.27 -26.68 -11.90
CA PHE A 276 -0.94 -27.19 -10.69
C PHE A 276 -2.29 -26.48 -10.44
N PRO A 277 -3.27 -27.17 -9.82
CA PRO A 277 -4.61 -26.63 -9.65
C PRO A 277 -4.64 -25.46 -8.66
N PHE A 278 -5.36 -24.39 -9.01
CA PHE A 278 -5.45 -23.19 -8.17
C PHE A 278 -6.91 -22.90 -7.80
N GLY A 279 -7.23 -22.95 -6.51
CA GLY A 279 -8.56 -22.66 -5.99
C GLY A 279 -8.65 -21.26 -5.39
N PHE A 280 -9.73 -20.53 -5.64
CA PHE A 280 -10.00 -19.27 -4.95
C PHE A 280 -11.46 -19.15 -4.50
N VAL A 281 -11.71 -18.23 -3.57
CA VAL A 281 -13.05 -17.92 -3.08
C VAL A 281 -13.42 -16.51 -3.54
N GLN A 282 -14.60 -16.35 -4.13
CA GLN A 282 -15.13 -15.02 -4.43
C GLN A 282 -15.43 -14.25 -3.14
N LEU A 283 -15.31 -12.92 -3.17
CA LEU A 283 -15.66 -12.10 -2.02
C LEU A 283 -17.14 -12.27 -1.64
N ALA A 284 -17.45 -12.49 -0.36
CA ALA A 284 -18.84 -12.58 0.11
C ALA A 284 -19.56 -11.23 0.08
N GLY A 285 -20.90 -11.23 0.11
CA GLY A 285 -21.69 -10.01 0.27
C GLY A 285 -21.37 -9.33 1.61
N ASN A 286 -21.01 -8.05 1.59
CA ASN A 286 -20.57 -7.33 2.79
C ASN A 286 -21.51 -6.20 3.26
N ARG A 287 -22.56 -5.92 2.49
CA ARG A 287 -23.56 -4.88 2.79
C ARG A 287 -24.96 -5.43 2.56
N ASN A 288 -25.88 -5.00 3.42
CA ASN A 288 -27.31 -5.23 3.25
C ASN A 288 -27.93 -4.09 2.42
N ASP A 289 -27.36 -3.84 1.25
CA ASP A 289 -27.79 -2.80 0.31
C ASP A 289 -27.59 -3.33 -1.11
N SER A 290 -28.71 -3.65 -1.77
CA SER A 290 -28.73 -4.20 -3.13
C SER A 290 -28.52 -3.14 -4.21
N THR A 291 -28.44 -1.85 -3.86
CA THR A 291 -28.29 -0.74 -4.81
C THR A 291 -26.85 -0.23 -4.91
N TYR A 292 -25.95 -0.72 -4.04
CA TYR A 292 -24.56 -0.30 -4.04
C TYR A 292 -23.77 -0.92 -5.21
N VAL A 293 -23.38 -0.07 -6.16
CA VAL A 293 -22.50 -0.43 -7.28
C VAL A 293 -21.04 -0.05 -6.99
N GLY A 294 -20.10 -0.85 -7.51
CA GLY A 294 -18.66 -0.61 -7.35
C GLY A 294 -17.98 -1.46 -6.26
N GLY A 295 -16.69 -1.74 -6.44
CA GLY A 295 -15.85 -2.36 -5.41
C GLY A 295 -15.89 -3.90 -5.41
N PHE A 296 -16.60 -4.52 -4.46
CA PHE A 296 -16.65 -5.99 -4.33
C PHE A 296 -17.25 -6.69 -5.57
N PRO A 297 -18.35 -6.20 -6.18
CA PRO A 297 -18.87 -6.76 -7.42
C PRO A 297 -17.85 -6.72 -8.57
N ASP A 298 -17.11 -5.62 -8.72
CA ASP A 298 -16.11 -5.49 -9.80
C ASP A 298 -14.89 -6.38 -9.55
N LEU A 299 -14.50 -6.53 -8.28
CA LEU A 299 -13.44 -7.47 -7.90
C LEU A 299 -13.85 -8.92 -8.14
N ARG A 300 -15.10 -9.33 -7.87
CA ARG A 300 -15.57 -10.69 -8.22
C ARG A 300 -15.46 -10.97 -9.71
N TRP A 301 -15.82 -9.97 -10.53
CA TRP A 301 -15.67 -10.05 -11.98
C TRP A 301 -14.19 -10.16 -12.38
N ALA A 302 -13.32 -9.33 -11.79
CA ALA A 302 -11.88 -9.35 -12.01
C ALA A 302 -11.20 -10.66 -11.55
N GLN A 303 -11.67 -11.29 -10.48
CA GLN A 303 -11.18 -12.60 -9.99
C GLN A 303 -11.35 -13.70 -11.03
N THR A 304 -12.26 -13.53 -11.99
CA THR A 304 -12.48 -14.46 -13.12
C THR A 304 -11.81 -13.98 -14.41
N ASN A 305 -10.99 -12.92 -14.33
CA ASN A 305 -10.38 -12.24 -15.46
C ASN A 305 -11.41 -11.80 -16.51
N HIS A 306 -12.56 -11.32 -16.02
CA HIS A 306 -13.66 -10.82 -16.83
C HIS A 306 -14.36 -11.87 -17.71
N TYR A 307 -14.31 -13.15 -17.34
CA TYR A 307 -15.10 -14.22 -17.99
C TYR A 307 -16.35 -14.60 -17.20
N GLY A 308 -16.35 -14.35 -15.89
CA GLY A 308 -17.41 -14.75 -14.97
C GLY A 308 -17.28 -16.16 -14.42
N TYR A 309 -16.59 -17.05 -15.14
CA TYR A 309 -16.39 -18.44 -14.76
C TYR A 309 -14.91 -18.83 -14.83
N VAL A 310 -14.58 -19.93 -14.16
CA VAL A 310 -13.28 -20.63 -14.25
C VAL A 310 -13.50 -22.16 -14.28
N PRO A 311 -12.61 -22.96 -14.87
CA PRO A 311 -11.47 -22.55 -15.68
C PRO A 311 -11.92 -21.76 -16.91
N ASN A 312 -11.09 -20.83 -17.36
CA ASN A 312 -11.30 -20.10 -18.61
C ASN A 312 -10.00 -20.06 -19.42
N VAL A 313 -10.05 -19.50 -20.63
CA VAL A 313 -8.91 -19.51 -21.57
C VAL A 313 -7.64 -18.83 -21.04
N ARG A 314 -7.76 -17.93 -20.06
CA ARG A 314 -6.62 -17.26 -19.41
C ARG A 314 -6.19 -17.93 -18.12
N MET A 315 -7.14 -18.52 -17.40
CA MET A 315 -6.93 -19.14 -16.09
C MET A 315 -7.36 -20.61 -16.14
N GLY A 316 -6.57 -21.41 -16.86
CA GLY A 316 -6.75 -22.85 -16.92
C GLY A 316 -6.30 -23.56 -15.64
N ASN A 317 -6.94 -24.69 -15.34
CA ASN A 317 -6.79 -25.44 -14.07
C ASN A 317 -6.98 -24.55 -12.82
N VAL A 318 -7.90 -23.59 -12.92
CA VAL A 318 -8.33 -22.72 -11.83
C VAL A 318 -9.78 -23.03 -11.50
N PHE A 319 -10.12 -23.07 -10.23
CA PHE A 319 -11.47 -23.33 -9.75
C PHE A 319 -11.88 -22.33 -8.67
N MET A 320 -13.17 -22.19 -8.45
CA MET A 320 -13.73 -21.12 -7.64
C MET A 320 -14.85 -21.62 -6.74
N ALA A 321 -14.89 -21.13 -5.51
CA ALA A 321 -16.09 -21.16 -4.69
C ALA A 321 -16.78 -19.79 -4.74
N VAL A 322 -18.02 -19.78 -5.21
CA VAL A 322 -18.90 -18.61 -5.13
C VAL A 322 -19.34 -18.44 -3.68
N ALA A 323 -19.12 -17.27 -3.09
CA ALA A 323 -19.54 -16.96 -1.71
C ALA A 323 -20.38 -15.68 -1.61
N MET A 324 -20.78 -15.09 -2.74
CA MET A 324 -21.54 -13.83 -2.76
C MET A 324 -22.90 -13.94 -2.06
N ASP A 325 -23.48 -15.14 -2.01
CA ASP A 325 -24.73 -15.52 -1.37
C ASP A 325 -24.58 -15.94 0.10
N LEU A 326 -23.38 -15.81 0.67
CA LEU A 326 -23.09 -16.12 2.08
C LEU A 326 -22.75 -14.85 2.88
N PRO A 327 -23.62 -13.82 2.92
CA PRO A 327 -23.38 -12.67 3.77
C PRO A 327 -23.55 -13.03 5.26
N ASP A 328 -22.79 -12.38 6.13
CA ASP A 328 -22.99 -12.46 7.58
C ASP A 328 -22.94 -11.04 8.18
N PHE A 329 -24.04 -10.32 8.00
CA PHE A 329 -24.15 -8.94 8.51
C PHE A 329 -24.14 -8.87 10.04
N SER A 330 -24.30 -10.01 10.71
CA SER A 330 -24.27 -10.16 12.17
C SER A 330 -22.92 -10.62 12.72
N SER A 331 -21.92 -10.81 11.86
CA SER A 331 -20.61 -11.30 12.29
C SER A 331 -19.98 -10.34 13.30
N PRO A 332 -19.61 -10.81 14.51
CA PRO A 332 -18.95 -9.97 15.51
C PRO A 332 -17.52 -9.56 15.08
N TYR A 333 -17.02 -10.17 14.00
CA TYR A 333 -15.73 -9.87 13.38
C TYR A 333 -15.85 -8.89 12.21
N GLY A 334 -17.05 -8.37 11.94
CA GLY A 334 -17.35 -7.43 10.86
C GLY A 334 -18.05 -8.08 9.67
N THR A 335 -18.89 -7.32 8.97
CA THR A 335 -19.77 -7.81 7.90
C THR A 335 -19.03 -8.37 6.67
N ILE A 336 -17.72 -8.11 6.56
CA ILE A 336 -16.83 -8.64 5.51
C ILE A 336 -16.28 -10.04 5.83
N HIS A 337 -16.54 -10.56 7.03
CA HIS A 337 -16.01 -11.83 7.55
C HIS A 337 -17.14 -12.80 7.89
N PRO A 338 -17.69 -13.52 6.88
CA PRO A 338 -18.72 -14.52 7.12
C PRO A 338 -18.19 -15.69 7.93
N ARG A 339 -18.95 -16.07 8.96
CA ARG A 339 -18.62 -17.21 9.85
C ARG A 339 -18.95 -18.57 9.25
N ASP A 340 -19.81 -18.62 8.23
CA ASP A 340 -20.10 -19.85 7.49
C ASP A 340 -18.95 -20.18 6.52
N LYS A 341 -17.94 -20.87 7.06
CA LYS A 341 -16.80 -21.37 6.28
C LYS A 341 -17.00 -22.82 5.81
N GLU A 342 -18.02 -23.50 6.31
CA GLU A 342 -18.34 -24.87 5.89
C GLU A 342 -18.87 -24.88 4.47
N ASP A 343 -19.83 -24.00 4.15
CA ASP A 343 -20.38 -23.88 2.81
C ASP A 343 -19.31 -23.46 1.79
N VAL A 344 -18.42 -22.54 2.18
CA VAL A 344 -17.27 -22.13 1.37
C VAL A 344 -16.34 -23.32 1.08
N ALA A 345 -15.97 -24.08 2.11
CA ALA A 345 -15.10 -25.25 1.97
C ALA A 345 -15.74 -26.38 1.15
N SER A 346 -17.05 -26.60 1.32
CA SER A 346 -17.83 -27.57 0.56
C SER A 346 -17.86 -27.23 -0.94
N ARG A 347 -18.08 -25.94 -1.28
CA ARG A 347 -18.03 -25.46 -2.67
C ARG A 347 -16.63 -25.60 -3.28
N LEU A 348 -15.58 -25.28 -2.50
CA LEU A 348 -14.19 -25.50 -2.93
C LEU A 348 -13.90 -26.99 -3.18
N LEU A 349 -14.39 -27.88 -2.33
CA LEU A 349 -14.21 -29.33 -2.49
C LEU A 349 -14.85 -29.83 -3.79
N ILE A 350 -16.11 -29.47 -4.04
CA ILE A 350 -16.83 -29.90 -5.25
C ILE A 350 -16.07 -29.44 -6.50
N ALA A 351 -15.59 -28.19 -6.49
CA ALA A 351 -14.82 -27.64 -7.60
C ALA A 351 -13.44 -28.31 -7.76
N ALA A 352 -12.75 -28.58 -6.65
CA ALA A 352 -11.46 -29.28 -6.66
C ALA A 352 -11.57 -30.72 -7.16
N ARG A 353 -12.62 -31.46 -6.79
CA ARG A 353 -12.86 -32.83 -7.27
C ARG A 353 -12.86 -32.91 -8.79
N SER A 354 -13.49 -31.93 -9.46
CA SER A 354 -13.50 -31.87 -10.92
C SER A 354 -12.18 -31.36 -11.49
N VAL A 355 -11.68 -30.21 -11.01
CA VAL A 355 -10.55 -29.51 -11.64
C VAL A 355 -9.20 -30.10 -11.23
N ALA A 356 -8.98 -30.34 -9.94
CA ALA A 356 -7.73 -30.89 -9.41
C ALA A 356 -7.64 -32.42 -9.54
N TYR A 357 -8.75 -33.13 -9.34
CA TYR A 357 -8.78 -34.60 -9.30
C TYR A 357 -9.44 -35.25 -10.53
N GLY A 358 -9.94 -34.46 -11.49
CA GLY A 358 -10.44 -34.96 -12.77
C GLY A 358 -11.77 -35.71 -12.70
N GLU A 359 -12.53 -35.57 -11.62
CA GLU A 359 -13.85 -36.20 -11.48
C GLU A 359 -14.85 -35.60 -12.49
N ARG A 360 -15.46 -36.48 -13.28
CA ARG A 360 -16.39 -36.10 -14.36
C ARG A 360 -17.84 -36.08 -13.87
N GLY A 361 -18.68 -35.28 -14.52
CA GLY A 361 -20.12 -35.22 -14.24
C GLY A 361 -20.48 -34.39 -12.99
N LEU A 362 -19.52 -33.68 -12.41
CA LEU A 362 -19.78 -32.70 -11.36
C LEU A 362 -20.11 -31.35 -12.00
N ASN A 363 -21.23 -30.76 -11.58
CA ASN A 363 -21.50 -29.36 -11.89
C ASN A 363 -20.84 -28.49 -10.82
N ILE A 364 -19.75 -27.84 -11.20
CA ILE A 364 -18.89 -27.05 -10.32
C ILE A 364 -19.10 -25.54 -10.48
N GLN A 365 -19.96 -25.12 -11.41
CA GLN A 365 -20.26 -23.73 -11.68
C GLN A 365 -21.75 -23.47 -11.54
N GLY A 366 -22.10 -22.25 -11.16
CA GLY A 366 -23.49 -21.82 -11.27
C GLY A 366 -23.94 -21.75 -12.74
N PRO A 367 -25.24 -21.50 -13.00
CA PRO A 367 -25.74 -21.32 -14.35
C PRO A 367 -24.96 -20.25 -15.12
N ILE A 368 -24.45 -20.62 -16.31
CA ILE A 368 -23.71 -19.71 -17.19
C ILE A 368 -24.60 -19.36 -18.39
N PRO A 369 -24.87 -18.07 -18.66
CA PRO A 369 -25.63 -17.69 -19.83
C PRO A 369 -24.96 -18.14 -21.13
N GLY A 370 -25.76 -18.67 -22.05
CA GLY A 370 -25.36 -19.17 -23.36
C GLY A 370 -25.93 -18.36 -24.53
N ALA A 371 -27.16 -17.85 -24.41
CA ALA A 371 -27.78 -17.04 -25.45
C ALA A 371 -28.75 -15.99 -24.90
N PHE A 372 -28.93 -14.93 -25.67
CA PHE A 372 -29.78 -13.78 -25.34
C PHE A 372 -30.71 -13.51 -26.52
N ILE A 373 -32.02 -13.55 -26.29
CA ILE A 373 -33.04 -13.33 -27.32
C ILE A 373 -33.89 -12.14 -26.92
N TYR A 374 -33.80 -11.06 -27.70
CA TYR A 374 -34.60 -9.86 -27.53
C TYR A 374 -35.82 -9.90 -28.45
N GLN A 375 -37.03 -9.96 -27.89
CA GLN A 375 -38.30 -9.98 -28.62
C GLN A 375 -39.39 -9.27 -27.79
N ASP A 376 -40.27 -8.51 -28.44
CA ASP A 376 -41.46 -7.91 -27.83
C ASP A 376 -41.19 -7.14 -26.52
N ASN A 377 -40.13 -6.31 -26.50
CA ASN A 377 -39.68 -5.54 -25.32
C ASN A 377 -39.33 -6.40 -24.09
N SER A 378 -39.02 -7.68 -24.32
CA SER A 378 -38.55 -8.63 -23.33
C SER A 378 -37.20 -9.20 -23.74
N LEU A 379 -36.36 -9.54 -22.76
CA LEU A 379 -35.09 -10.24 -23.00
C LEU A 379 -35.13 -11.62 -22.36
N ALA A 380 -35.10 -12.66 -23.18
CA ALA A 380 -34.92 -14.03 -22.72
C ALA A 380 -33.42 -14.38 -22.65
N ILE A 381 -32.98 -14.86 -21.49
CA ILE A 381 -31.64 -15.38 -21.24
C ILE A 381 -31.73 -16.90 -21.18
N TYR A 382 -30.98 -17.59 -22.03
CA TYR A 382 -30.84 -19.05 -22.03
C TYR A 382 -29.50 -19.40 -21.41
N PHE A 383 -29.50 -20.35 -20.48
CA PHE A 383 -28.28 -20.86 -19.84
C PHE A 383 -27.78 -22.10 -20.59
N LYS A 384 -26.46 -22.34 -20.56
CA LYS A 384 -25.85 -23.49 -21.24
C LYS A 384 -26.45 -24.80 -20.69
N ASP A 385 -26.68 -25.77 -21.60
CA ASP A 385 -27.49 -27.00 -21.39
C ASP A 385 -26.88 -28.06 -20.44
N ASP A 386 -25.99 -27.66 -19.54
CA ASP A 386 -25.28 -28.51 -18.57
C ASP A 386 -25.68 -28.26 -17.11
N THR A 387 -26.71 -27.46 -16.87
CA THR A 387 -27.18 -27.08 -15.53
C THR A 387 -28.43 -27.84 -15.10
N ASN A 388 -28.54 -28.14 -13.80
CA ASN A 388 -29.82 -28.48 -13.17
C ASN A 388 -30.88 -27.39 -13.49
N PRO A 389 -32.18 -27.69 -13.42
CA PRO A 389 -33.23 -26.70 -13.62
C PRO A 389 -32.98 -25.44 -12.79
N LEU A 390 -33.18 -24.25 -13.37
CA LEU A 390 -33.02 -22.98 -12.68
C LEU A 390 -33.91 -22.92 -11.43
N ASP A 391 -33.28 -22.67 -10.29
CA ASP A 391 -33.94 -22.43 -8.99
C ASP A 391 -33.96 -20.91 -8.72
N ILE A 392 -35.06 -20.25 -9.11
CA ILE A 392 -35.22 -18.81 -8.94
C ILE A 392 -35.60 -18.50 -7.49
N ARG A 393 -34.62 -18.06 -6.70
CA ARG A 393 -34.81 -17.68 -5.29
C ARG A 393 -35.20 -16.22 -5.08
N SER A 394 -35.00 -15.37 -6.10
CA SER A 394 -35.35 -13.95 -6.11
C SER A 394 -35.63 -13.52 -7.54
N ASN A 395 -36.63 -12.65 -7.73
CA ASN A 395 -36.97 -12.07 -9.03
C ASN A 395 -36.17 -10.81 -9.38
N SER A 396 -35.15 -10.47 -8.58
CA SER A 396 -34.31 -9.28 -8.73
C SER A 396 -32.83 -9.66 -8.82
N GLY A 397 -31.98 -8.75 -9.32
CA GLY A 397 -30.52 -8.95 -9.42
C GLY A 397 -29.93 -8.84 -10.83
N PHE A 398 -30.73 -8.39 -11.80
CA PHE A 398 -30.29 -8.04 -13.15
C PHE A 398 -30.33 -6.53 -13.35
N GLU A 399 -29.41 -6.02 -14.17
CA GLU A 399 -29.35 -4.63 -14.59
C GLU A 399 -29.14 -4.56 -16.10
N ILE A 400 -29.66 -3.52 -16.74
CA ILE A 400 -29.49 -3.26 -18.17
C ILE A 400 -28.97 -1.85 -18.42
N CYS A 401 -28.32 -1.62 -19.55
CA CYS A 401 -27.85 -0.33 -19.99
C CYS A 401 -28.33 -0.08 -21.42
N CYS A 402 -28.98 1.07 -21.63
CA CYS A 402 -29.54 1.47 -22.92
C CYS A 402 -28.60 2.47 -23.60
N SER A 403 -28.29 2.28 -24.89
CA SER A 403 -27.44 3.17 -25.67
C SER A 403 -28.09 3.61 -26.99
N HIS A 404 -27.90 4.86 -27.36
CA HIS A 404 -28.22 5.33 -28.73
C HIS A 404 -27.09 5.08 -29.73
N SER A 405 -25.93 4.62 -29.27
CA SER A 405 -24.76 4.43 -30.12
C SER A 405 -24.97 3.24 -31.05
N LEU A 406 -24.82 3.46 -32.35
CA LEU A 406 -24.74 2.40 -33.37
C LEU A 406 -23.31 1.81 -33.48
N ASP A 407 -22.37 2.28 -32.66
CA ASP A 407 -21.00 1.78 -32.61
C ASP A 407 -20.96 0.37 -31.97
N PRO A 408 -20.53 -0.67 -32.71
CA PRO A 408 -20.44 -2.03 -32.18
C PRO A 408 -19.36 -2.18 -31.10
N THR A 409 -18.51 -1.17 -30.89
CA THR A 409 -17.49 -1.11 -29.83
C THR A 409 -17.95 -0.32 -28.60
N PHE A 410 -19.20 0.15 -28.58
CA PHE A 410 -19.75 0.86 -27.43
C PHE A 410 -19.81 -0.06 -26.21
N GLU A 411 -19.10 0.33 -25.14
CA GLU A 411 -19.19 -0.30 -23.83
C GLU A 411 -20.00 0.56 -22.88
N CYS A 412 -20.93 -0.05 -22.15
CA CYS A 412 -21.63 0.62 -21.07
C CYS A 412 -20.66 1.02 -19.96
N PRO A 413 -20.81 2.24 -19.37
CA PRO A 413 -19.94 2.67 -18.28
C PRO A 413 -20.02 1.69 -17.09
N LEU A 414 -18.89 1.43 -16.43
CA LEU A 414 -18.80 0.42 -15.36
C LEU A 414 -19.71 0.70 -14.16
N THR A 415 -20.04 1.96 -13.88
CA THR A 415 -20.71 2.39 -12.64
C THR A 415 -21.94 3.27 -12.84
N THR A 416 -22.25 3.69 -14.07
CA THR A 416 -23.35 4.63 -14.36
C THR A 416 -24.13 4.21 -15.59
N GLY A 417 -25.46 4.44 -15.59
CA GLY A 417 -26.32 4.11 -16.74
C GLY A 417 -26.88 2.69 -16.73
N TRP A 418 -26.69 1.96 -15.63
CA TRP A 418 -27.34 0.66 -15.38
C TRP A 418 -28.71 0.86 -14.70
N ILE A 419 -29.71 0.13 -15.18
CA ILE A 419 -31.11 0.18 -14.77
C ILE A 419 -31.48 -1.20 -14.23
N PRO A 420 -31.91 -1.34 -12.97
CA PRO A 420 -32.30 -2.62 -12.42
C PRO A 420 -33.57 -3.15 -13.12
N VAL A 421 -33.59 -4.44 -13.41
CA VAL A 421 -34.72 -5.14 -14.03
C VAL A 421 -35.04 -6.43 -13.30
N ASN A 422 -36.32 -6.82 -13.37
CA ASN A 422 -36.83 -8.00 -12.70
C ASN A 422 -37.05 -9.15 -13.68
N ILE A 423 -37.00 -10.37 -13.14
CA ILE A 423 -37.43 -11.59 -13.83
C ILE A 423 -38.96 -11.57 -13.93
N THR A 424 -39.49 -11.64 -15.15
CA THR A 424 -40.94 -11.67 -15.42
C THR A 424 -41.48 -13.08 -15.57
N SER A 425 -40.65 -14.00 -16.07
CA SER A 425 -40.98 -15.42 -16.22
C SER A 425 -39.70 -16.26 -16.29
N HIS A 426 -39.80 -17.56 -16.03
CA HIS A 426 -38.69 -18.49 -16.21
C HIS A 426 -39.19 -19.88 -16.65
N GLN A 427 -38.27 -20.65 -17.22
CA GLN A 427 -38.38 -22.07 -17.55
C GLN A 427 -37.21 -22.82 -16.89
N SER A 428 -37.04 -24.11 -17.22
CA SER A 428 -35.97 -24.93 -16.64
C SER A 428 -34.56 -24.45 -16.99
N VAL A 429 -34.36 -23.84 -18.17
CA VAL A 429 -33.04 -23.41 -18.68
C VAL A 429 -33.03 -21.97 -19.20
N SER A 430 -34.11 -21.21 -18.97
CA SER A 430 -34.20 -19.82 -19.40
C SER A 430 -34.97 -18.95 -18.43
N LEU A 431 -34.71 -17.65 -18.46
CA LEU A 431 -35.49 -16.64 -17.76
C LEU A 431 -35.72 -15.43 -18.66
N THR A 432 -36.77 -14.66 -18.37
CA THR A 432 -37.15 -13.48 -19.13
C THR A 432 -37.08 -12.25 -18.24
N LEU A 433 -36.48 -11.17 -18.75
CA LEU A 433 -36.37 -9.87 -18.10
C LEU A 433 -37.28 -8.84 -18.78
N ASP A 434 -37.85 -7.94 -17.98
CA ASP A 434 -38.53 -6.74 -18.48
C ASP A 434 -37.49 -5.68 -18.88
N VAL A 435 -37.45 -5.33 -20.16
CA VAL A 435 -36.50 -4.37 -20.73
C VAL A 435 -37.21 -3.19 -21.41
N THR A 436 -38.47 -2.95 -21.05
CA THR A 436 -39.29 -1.84 -21.58
C THR A 436 -38.66 -0.47 -21.37
N SER A 437 -37.78 -0.31 -20.39
CA SER A 437 -37.00 0.91 -20.16
C SER A 437 -35.97 1.23 -21.26
N CYS A 438 -35.65 0.29 -22.15
CA CYS A 438 -34.73 0.49 -23.30
C CYS A 438 -35.44 0.58 -24.66
N ILE A 439 -36.76 0.80 -24.72
CA ILE A 439 -37.49 0.90 -26.00
C ILE A 439 -36.90 2.01 -26.89
N GLY A 440 -36.43 1.64 -28.09
CA GLY A 440 -35.82 2.58 -29.05
C GLY A 440 -34.30 2.77 -28.91
N HIS A 441 -33.63 1.97 -28.07
CA HIS A 441 -32.19 2.02 -27.81
C HIS A 441 -31.55 0.63 -27.98
N ASN A 442 -30.22 0.58 -28.19
CA ASN A 442 -29.42 -0.63 -28.11
C ASN A 442 -29.29 -1.09 -26.65
N LEU A 443 -29.42 -2.40 -26.41
CA LEU A 443 -29.53 -3.01 -25.10
C LEU A 443 -28.24 -3.77 -24.73
N HIS A 444 -27.67 -3.45 -23.57
CA HIS A 444 -26.62 -4.22 -22.91
C HIS A 444 -27.13 -4.72 -21.57
N VAL A 445 -26.75 -5.93 -21.14
CA VAL A 445 -27.26 -6.54 -19.89
C VAL A 445 -26.10 -7.00 -19.02
N ARG A 446 -26.23 -6.79 -17.71
CA ARG A 446 -25.31 -7.28 -16.67
C ARG A 446 -26.16 -7.90 -15.56
N GLY A 447 -25.86 -9.14 -15.22
CA GLY A 447 -26.42 -9.84 -14.06
C GLY A 447 -25.32 -10.65 -13.39
N VAL A 448 -25.68 -11.74 -12.71
CA VAL A 448 -24.71 -12.81 -12.44
C VAL A 448 -24.26 -13.37 -13.80
N LEU A 449 -23.15 -12.77 -14.26
CA LEU A 449 -22.33 -13.01 -15.45
C LEU A 449 -23.02 -12.76 -16.79
N GLN A 450 -22.41 -11.91 -17.62
CA GLN A 450 -22.58 -12.01 -19.06
C GLN A 450 -21.28 -11.66 -19.81
N GLU A 451 -20.90 -12.58 -20.70
CA GLU A 451 -19.89 -12.48 -21.76
C GLU A 451 -20.32 -11.47 -22.84
N TYR A 452 -19.35 -10.73 -23.40
CA TYR A 452 -19.51 -10.06 -24.69
C TYR A 452 -19.49 -11.08 -25.84
N ASP A 453 -20.31 -10.83 -26.85
CA ASP A 453 -20.53 -11.67 -28.03
C ASP A 453 -19.26 -11.88 -28.88
N LEU A 454 -18.96 -13.15 -29.19
CA LEU A 454 -17.83 -13.67 -29.95
C LEU A 454 -18.12 -13.78 -31.46
N ALA A 455 -18.91 -12.85 -32.02
CA ALA A 455 -19.30 -12.87 -33.44
C ALA A 455 -18.49 -11.93 -34.37
N GLN A 456 -17.61 -11.07 -33.84
CA GLN A 456 -16.75 -10.20 -34.67
C GLN A 456 -15.32 -10.74 -34.91
N LEU A 457 -14.98 -11.92 -34.40
CA LEU A 457 -13.62 -12.51 -34.50
C LEU A 457 -13.50 -13.75 -35.41
N ARG A 458 -14.54 -14.07 -36.20
CA ARG A 458 -14.53 -15.26 -37.09
C ARG A 458 -14.18 -15.00 -38.56
N LEU A 459 -14.01 -13.74 -38.99
CA LEU A 459 -13.57 -13.42 -40.36
C LEU A 459 -12.07 -13.10 -40.48
N VAL A 460 -11.35 -12.95 -39.36
CA VAL A 460 -9.90 -12.63 -39.36
C VAL A 460 -9.03 -13.88 -39.16
N ASN A 461 -9.59 -14.97 -38.60
CA ASN A 461 -8.81 -16.17 -38.23
C ASN A 461 -8.51 -17.17 -39.35
N ALA A 462 -9.20 -17.13 -40.49
CA ALA A 462 -8.86 -18.01 -41.62
C ALA A 462 -7.66 -17.50 -42.45
N ILE A 463 -7.43 -16.19 -42.47
CA ILE A 463 -6.33 -15.57 -43.23
C ILE A 463 -5.06 -15.46 -42.37
N MET A 464 -5.20 -15.29 -41.05
CA MET A 464 -4.07 -15.27 -40.11
C MET A 464 -3.39 -16.64 -39.93
N THR A 465 -4.12 -17.76 -40.03
CA THR A 465 -3.54 -19.09 -39.76
C THR A 465 -2.53 -19.54 -40.84
N TRP A 466 -2.64 -19.01 -42.06
CA TRP A 466 -1.64 -19.26 -43.12
C TRP A 466 -0.39 -18.36 -43.00
N ILE A 467 -0.55 -17.16 -42.42
CA ILE A 467 0.57 -16.24 -42.14
C ILE A 467 1.35 -16.71 -40.90
N ILE A 468 0.65 -17.21 -39.87
CA ILE A 468 1.27 -17.64 -38.61
C ILE A 468 2.22 -18.82 -38.80
N LEU A 469 1.96 -19.76 -39.71
CA LEU A 469 2.87 -20.90 -39.94
C LEU A 469 4.14 -20.54 -40.73
N THR A 470 4.12 -19.43 -41.47
CA THR A 470 5.32 -18.94 -42.18
C THR A 470 6.14 -17.96 -41.32
N VAL A 471 5.50 -17.33 -40.32
CA VAL A 471 6.13 -16.39 -39.38
C VAL A 471 6.68 -17.09 -38.11
N TYR A 472 6.20 -18.30 -37.79
CA TYR A 472 6.66 -19.07 -36.61
C TYR A 472 8.13 -19.53 -36.70
N PHE A 473 8.70 -19.62 -37.91
CA PHE A 473 10.14 -19.85 -38.09
C PHE A 473 10.98 -18.56 -38.12
N TYR A 474 10.36 -17.39 -38.02
CA TYR A 474 11.05 -16.10 -38.05
C TYR A 474 10.97 -15.30 -36.73
N PHE A 475 10.08 -15.68 -35.78
CA PHE A 475 9.84 -14.88 -34.56
C PHE A 475 10.06 -15.59 -33.22
N CYS A 476 10.78 -16.72 -33.19
CA CYS A 476 11.26 -17.31 -31.93
C CYS A 476 12.64 -16.76 -31.55
N LYS A 477 12.75 -15.42 -31.47
CA LYS A 477 13.94 -14.72 -30.96
C LYS A 477 13.61 -13.29 -30.52
N THR A 478 12.78 -13.12 -29.49
CA THR A 478 12.83 -11.95 -28.60
C THR A 478 12.21 -12.30 -27.23
N GLU A 479 12.90 -12.80 -26.22
CA GLU A 479 14.04 -12.24 -25.47
C GLU A 479 14.60 -10.91 -25.94
N VAL A 480 14.51 -9.92 -25.06
CA VAL A 480 15.58 -8.96 -24.95
C VAL A 480 16.21 -9.18 -23.58
N GLU A 481 17.42 -9.68 -23.33
CA GLU A 481 18.55 -10.18 -24.16
C GLU A 481 18.50 -9.89 -25.67
N GLY A 482 18.55 -8.61 -26.07
CA GLY A 482 18.39 -8.25 -27.50
C GLY A 482 17.84 -6.88 -27.92
N SER A 483 17.51 -5.91 -27.07
CA SER A 483 17.43 -4.51 -27.50
C SER A 483 18.81 -3.95 -27.26
N SER A 484 19.69 -4.09 -28.24
CA SER A 484 20.73 -3.08 -28.40
C SER A 484 20.01 -1.72 -28.44
N GLY A 485 20.17 -0.88 -27.42
CA GLY A 485 19.44 0.38 -27.36
C GLY A 485 19.65 1.21 -26.09
N ILE A 486 19.64 2.52 -26.28
CA ILE A 486 19.58 3.54 -25.23
C ILE A 486 18.13 3.83 -24.83
N TYR A 487 17.85 4.08 -23.55
CA TYR A 487 16.52 4.50 -23.06
C TYR A 487 16.60 5.46 -21.87
N PHE A 488 15.59 6.33 -21.70
CA PHE A 488 15.44 7.19 -20.52
C PHE A 488 14.99 6.38 -19.29
N ALA A 489 15.32 6.85 -18.09
CA ALA A 489 14.76 6.28 -16.86
C ALA A 489 13.22 6.39 -16.85
N ARG A 490 12.54 5.45 -16.18
CA ARG A 490 11.06 5.38 -16.16
C ARG A 490 10.37 6.58 -15.53
N SER A 491 11.09 7.44 -14.83
CA SER A 491 10.57 8.71 -14.31
C SER A 491 10.37 9.78 -15.40
N TYR A 492 10.87 9.55 -16.62
CA TYR A 492 10.67 10.43 -17.77
C TYR A 492 9.65 9.82 -18.74
N GLY A 493 8.73 10.66 -19.22
CA GLY A 493 7.70 10.28 -20.17
C GLY A 493 7.33 11.43 -21.10
N ASN A 494 6.49 11.15 -22.09
CA ASN A 494 5.92 12.18 -22.95
C ASN A 494 4.95 13.07 -22.16
N HIS A 495 4.69 14.28 -22.65
CA HIS A 495 3.70 15.21 -22.06
C HIS A 495 4.06 15.69 -20.63
N MET A 496 5.33 15.63 -20.25
CA MET A 496 5.79 16.02 -18.92
C MET A 496 6.30 17.47 -18.87
N VAL A 497 6.37 18.02 -17.66
CA VAL A 497 7.10 19.27 -17.38
C VAL A 497 8.43 18.92 -16.71
N LEU A 498 9.53 19.43 -17.26
CA LEU A 498 10.87 19.40 -16.65
C LEU A 498 11.19 20.74 -16.00
N GLN A 499 12.11 20.75 -15.03
CA GLN A 499 12.53 22.00 -14.40
C GLN A 499 13.13 22.98 -15.41
N GLY A 500 12.53 24.16 -15.52
CA GLY A 500 13.00 25.31 -16.29
C GLY A 500 13.94 26.22 -15.51
N ALA A 501 14.42 27.27 -16.18
CA ALA A 501 15.36 28.24 -15.62
C ALA A 501 14.87 28.87 -14.30
N PRO A 502 15.78 29.27 -13.38
CA PRO A 502 17.23 29.34 -13.55
C PRO A 502 17.96 27.99 -13.39
N ASN A 503 17.29 26.98 -12.81
CA ASN A 503 17.87 25.66 -12.62
C ASN A 503 17.88 24.87 -13.94
N ARG A 504 18.73 23.85 -14.04
CA ARG A 504 18.80 22.98 -15.22
C ARG A 504 18.10 21.66 -14.97
N ALA A 505 17.36 21.20 -15.95
CA ALA A 505 16.86 19.83 -15.95
C ALA A 505 18.03 18.84 -16.07
N VAL A 506 18.03 17.84 -15.20
CA VAL A 506 18.92 16.68 -15.28
C VAL A 506 18.13 15.53 -15.89
N LEU A 507 18.68 14.92 -16.93
CA LEU A 507 18.14 13.70 -17.55
C LEU A 507 19.08 12.53 -17.28
N TRP A 508 18.52 11.34 -17.16
CA TRP A 508 19.29 10.12 -17.04
C TRP A 508 18.53 8.92 -17.59
N GLY A 509 19.27 7.84 -17.85
CA GLY A 509 18.74 6.61 -18.38
C GLY A 509 19.80 5.53 -18.43
N PHE A 510 19.54 4.52 -19.25
CA PHE A 510 20.38 3.34 -19.36
C PHE A 510 20.78 3.07 -20.82
N ALA A 511 21.91 2.40 -20.97
CA ALA A 511 22.47 1.91 -22.22
C ALA A 511 23.38 0.71 -21.91
N HIS A 512 23.50 -0.27 -22.80
CA HIS A 512 24.23 -1.51 -22.52
C HIS A 512 25.75 -1.32 -22.63
N LYS A 513 26.21 -0.51 -23.59
CA LYS A 513 27.64 -0.32 -23.87
C LYS A 513 28.27 0.75 -22.97
N ILE A 514 28.93 0.31 -21.91
CA ILE A 514 29.76 1.16 -21.04
C ILE A 514 30.88 1.81 -21.88
N GLY A 515 31.09 3.11 -21.68
CA GLY A 515 32.02 3.93 -22.44
C GLY A 515 31.45 4.54 -23.73
N ASP A 516 30.22 4.19 -24.11
CA ASP A 516 29.56 4.82 -25.27
C ASP A 516 29.22 6.29 -25.01
N ILE A 517 29.12 7.09 -26.08
CA ILE A 517 28.76 8.50 -26.00
C ILE A 517 27.28 8.65 -26.31
N VAL A 518 26.56 9.29 -25.39
CA VAL A 518 25.17 9.70 -25.55
C VAL A 518 25.11 11.17 -25.89
N HIS A 519 24.49 11.46 -27.03
CA HIS A 519 24.22 12.79 -27.53
C HIS A 519 22.76 13.14 -27.27
N VAL A 520 22.49 14.24 -26.59
CA VAL A 520 21.15 14.69 -26.23
C VAL A 520 20.82 15.98 -26.95
N SER A 521 19.67 15.99 -27.63
CA SER A 521 19.21 17.10 -28.45
C SER A 521 17.83 17.60 -28.02
N LEU A 522 17.61 18.90 -28.19
CA LEU A 522 16.31 19.57 -28.05
C LEU A 522 15.88 20.06 -29.44
N ASN A 523 14.71 19.61 -29.93
CA ASN A 523 14.20 19.94 -31.27
C ASN A 523 15.25 19.74 -32.37
N ASN A 524 15.97 18.61 -32.32
CA ASN A 524 17.06 18.22 -33.23
C ASN A 524 18.35 19.06 -33.14
N ILE A 525 18.46 19.96 -32.16
CA ILE A 525 19.71 20.69 -31.86
C ILE A 525 20.41 19.97 -30.72
N GLU A 526 21.62 19.44 -30.94
CA GLU A 526 22.41 18.84 -29.87
C GLU A 526 22.73 19.90 -28.81
N VAL A 527 22.41 19.59 -27.55
CA VAL A 527 22.58 20.52 -26.42
C VAL A 527 23.53 20.01 -25.36
N ALA A 528 23.77 18.70 -25.32
CA ALA A 528 24.66 18.09 -24.36
C ALA A 528 25.11 16.69 -24.79
N THR A 529 26.27 16.27 -24.30
CA THR A 529 26.80 14.91 -24.46
C THR A 529 27.18 14.34 -23.11
N THR A 530 27.10 13.02 -22.95
CA THR A 530 27.57 12.32 -21.75
C THR A 530 28.07 10.93 -22.09
N THR A 531 28.81 10.30 -21.19
CA THR A 531 29.35 8.94 -21.38
C THR A 531 28.55 7.96 -20.53
N VAL A 532 28.27 6.78 -21.08
CA VAL A 532 27.68 5.66 -20.35
C VAL A 532 28.71 5.12 -19.35
N ILE A 533 28.39 5.15 -18.06
CA ILE A 533 29.21 4.60 -16.99
C ILE A 533 28.61 3.29 -16.47
N ALA A 534 29.40 2.49 -15.77
CA ALA A 534 28.88 1.32 -15.06
C ALA A 534 27.82 1.75 -14.02
N ASP A 535 26.75 0.97 -13.87
CA ASP A 535 25.79 1.19 -12.79
C ASP A 535 26.48 0.95 -11.44
N PRO A 536 26.59 1.97 -10.56
CA PRO A 536 27.23 1.82 -9.26
C PRO A 536 26.50 0.81 -8.34
N ASN A 537 25.27 0.41 -8.66
CA ASN A 537 24.50 -0.60 -7.93
C ASN A 537 24.61 -2.02 -8.54
N GLY A 538 25.44 -2.21 -9.57
CA GLY A 538 25.70 -3.53 -10.17
C GLY A 538 24.67 -4.03 -11.18
N GLY A 539 23.89 -3.14 -11.79
CA GLY A 539 22.95 -3.47 -12.87
C GLY A 539 23.64 -3.98 -14.16
N LEU A 540 22.91 -4.77 -14.94
CA LEU A 540 23.38 -5.36 -16.22
C LEU A 540 23.54 -4.33 -17.37
N SER A 541 23.06 -3.10 -17.18
CA SER A 541 23.20 -1.99 -18.15
C SER A 541 23.98 -0.85 -17.52
N GLY A 542 24.75 -0.12 -18.32
CA GLY A 542 25.36 1.14 -17.90
C GLY A 542 24.32 2.26 -17.76
N ILE A 543 24.69 3.31 -17.02
CA ILE A 543 23.87 4.50 -16.77
C ILE A 543 24.49 5.67 -17.50
N TRP A 544 23.65 6.51 -18.11
CA TRP A 544 24.05 7.81 -18.61
C TRP A 544 23.23 8.90 -17.92
N LYS A 545 23.86 10.05 -17.68
CA LYS A 545 23.25 11.19 -17.00
C LYS A 545 23.81 12.48 -17.55
N VAL A 546 22.94 13.45 -17.80
CA VAL A 546 23.32 14.71 -18.43
C VAL A 546 22.54 15.88 -17.85
N LYS A 547 23.19 17.05 -17.78
CA LYS A 547 22.53 18.31 -17.47
C LYS A 547 22.19 19.02 -18.77
N LEU A 548 20.94 19.42 -18.95
CA LEU A 548 20.54 20.25 -20.09
C LEU A 548 20.92 21.71 -19.85
N PRO A 549 21.04 22.55 -20.90
CA PRO A 549 21.06 24.00 -20.73
C PRO A 549 19.77 24.49 -20.07
N ALA A 550 19.87 25.53 -19.23
CA ALA A 550 18.70 26.13 -18.59
C ALA A 550 17.75 26.66 -19.66
N GLN A 551 16.48 26.25 -19.60
CA GLN A 551 15.48 26.62 -20.60
C GLN A 551 14.63 27.78 -20.10
N GLN A 552 14.65 28.88 -20.86
CA GLN A 552 13.79 30.05 -20.63
C GLN A 552 12.47 29.96 -21.41
N TYR A 553 12.38 29.06 -22.40
CA TYR A 553 11.19 28.84 -23.20
C TYR A 553 10.38 27.68 -22.64
N GLN A 554 9.05 27.81 -22.65
CA GLN A 554 8.14 26.84 -22.05
C GLN A 554 8.01 25.54 -22.85
N GLY A 555 8.26 25.56 -24.17
CA GLY A 555 8.06 24.43 -25.07
C GLY A 555 6.78 24.52 -25.91
N PRO A 556 6.30 23.41 -26.50
CA PRO A 556 6.80 22.04 -26.31
C PRO A 556 8.12 21.76 -27.01
N PHE A 557 8.91 20.88 -26.40
CA PHE A 557 10.16 20.36 -26.93
C PHE A 557 10.05 18.87 -27.24
N VAL A 558 10.82 18.47 -28.23
CA VAL A 558 11.24 17.09 -28.46
C VAL A 558 12.63 16.92 -27.87
N ILE A 559 12.79 15.95 -26.98
CA ILE A 559 14.10 15.58 -26.44
C ILE A 559 14.49 14.24 -27.05
N GLU A 560 15.64 14.17 -27.72
CA GLU A 560 16.17 12.91 -28.28
C GLU A 560 17.56 12.63 -27.71
N ALA A 561 17.73 11.44 -27.12
CA ALA A 561 19.02 10.90 -26.70
C ALA A 561 19.43 9.79 -27.69
N HIS A 562 20.60 9.92 -28.30
CA HIS A 562 21.12 8.94 -29.25
C HIS A 562 22.54 8.49 -28.90
N SER A 563 22.84 7.23 -29.16
CA SER A 563 24.18 6.63 -29.00
C SER A 563 24.48 5.64 -30.12
N SER A 564 25.61 4.94 -30.06
CA SER A 564 25.92 3.87 -31.02
C SER A 564 24.94 2.69 -30.97
N GLU A 565 24.14 2.60 -29.90
CA GLU A 565 23.17 1.52 -29.68
C GLU A 565 21.75 1.86 -30.15
N GLY A 566 21.43 3.12 -30.42
CA GLY A 566 20.09 3.52 -30.88
C GLY A 566 19.68 4.93 -30.46
N ARG A 567 18.38 5.19 -30.42
CA ARG A 567 17.81 6.48 -29.98
C ARG A 567 16.58 6.29 -29.11
N ALA A 568 16.41 7.19 -28.14
CA ALA A 568 15.22 7.33 -27.32
C ALA A 568 14.70 8.76 -27.40
N ARG A 569 13.38 8.93 -27.35
CA ARG A 569 12.73 10.23 -27.55
C ARG A 569 11.63 10.49 -26.53
N LEU A 570 11.57 11.73 -26.04
CA LEU A 570 10.45 12.30 -25.31
C LEU A 570 9.80 13.36 -26.19
N ILE A 571 8.49 13.33 -26.30
CA ILE A 571 7.71 14.31 -27.09
C ILE A 571 6.80 15.12 -26.17
N ASP A 572 6.49 16.34 -26.63
CA ASP A 572 5.61 17.27 -25.92
C ASP A 572 6.09 17.59 -24.50
N VAL A 573 7.39 17.86 -24.35
CA VAL A 573 7.99 18.18 -23.06
C VAL A 573 7.98 19.69 -22.86
N LEU A 574 7.41 20.14 -21.74
CA LEU A 574 7.46 21.53 -21.32
C LEU A 574 8.61 21.77 -20.32
N PHE A 575 9.07 23.01 -20.23
CA PHE A 575 9.95 23.47 -19.16
C PHE A 575 9.20 24.43 -18.24
N GLY A 576 9.25 24.17 -16.94
CA GLY A 576 8.40 24.78 -15.92
C GLY A 576 8.91 24.54 -14.50
N ASP A 577 8.10 24.83 -13.48
CA ASP A 577 8.43 24.49 -12.09
C ASP A 577 7.85 23.14 -11.71
N VAL A 578 8.71 22.23 -11.24
CA VAL A 578 8.29 20.87 -10.85
C VAL A 578 8.11 20.79 -9.33
N TRP A 579 6.89 20.48 -8.90
CA TRP A 579 6.51 20.34 -7.50
C TRP A 579 6.25 18.89 -7.11
N PHE A 580 6.85 18.47 -5.99
CA PHE A 580 6.68 17.14 -5.43
C PHE A 580 5.63 17.15 -4.32
N CYS A 581 4.47 16.53 -4.55
CA CYS A 581 3.34 16.47 -3.62
C CYS A 581 3.37 15.16 -2.84
N SER A 582 3.52 15.21 -1.52
CA SER A 582 3.66 14.00 -0.71
C SER A 582 2.90 14.05 0.63
N GLY A 583 2.66 12.89 1.23
CA GLY A 583 1.97 12.78 2.51
C GLY A 583 1.04 11.57 2.62
N GLN A 584 0.02 11.66 3.46
CA GLN A 584 -0.94 10.59 3.70
C GLN A 584 -2.35 10.93 3.18
N ASP A 585 -3.39 10.44 3.86
CA ASP A 585 -4.78 10.36 3.40
C ASP A 585 -5.32 11.67 2.82
N ASN A 586 -5.00 12.81 3.43
CA ASN A 586 -5.46 14.11 2.94
C ASN A 586 -4.72 14.59 1.67
N MET A 587 -3.46 14.19 1.47
CA MET A 587 -2.76 14.37 0.19
C MET A 587 -3.32 13.42 -0.86
N ALA A 588 -3.57 12.16 -0.50
CA ALA A 588 -4.09 11.13 -1.40
C ALA A 588 -5.59 11.28 -1.75
N PHE A 589 -6.25 12.35 -1.29
CA PHE A 589 -7.66 12.60 -1.58
C PHE A 589 -7.84 13.01 -3.04
N THR A 590 -8.62 12.25 -3.82
CA THR A 590 -8.60 12.32 -5.29
C THR A 590 -9.69 13.19 -5.92
N MET A 591 -9.42 13.75 -7.10
CA MET A 591 -10.42 14.38 -7.97
C MET A 591 -11.21 13.31 -8.75
N ASN A 592 -12.44 13.00 -8.33
CA ASN A 592 -13.23 11.93 -8.96
C ASN A 592 -14.06 12.35 -10.20
N GLN A 593 -14.12 13.63 -10.55
CA GLN A 593 -15.04 14.14 -11.59
C GLN A 593 -14.41 14.51 -12.93
N VAL A 594 -13.07 14.42 -13.09
CA VAL A 594 -12.39 14.76 -14.35
C VAL A 594 -11.68 13.52 -14.89
N ARG A 595 -12.19 12.93 -15.99
CA ARG A 595 -11.65 11.69 -16.60
C ARG A 595 -10.16 11.76 -16.96
N SER A 596 -9.60 12.94 -17.21
CA SER A 596 -8.18 13.13 -17.53
C SER A 596 -7.27 13.26 -16.30
N LEU A 597 -7.83 13.44 -15.10
CA LEU A 597 -7.10 13.59 -13.83
C LEU A 597 -7.32 12.38 -12.90
N GLY A 598 -7.81 11.26 -13.43
CA GLY A 598 -8.34 10.13 -12.67
C GLY A 598 -7.47 9.76 -11.46
N GLY A 599 -8.03 9.88 -10.25
CA GLY A 599 -7.32 9.48 -9.05
C GLY A 599 -6.14 10.37 -8.62
N PHE A 600 -5.89 11.52 -9.26
CA PHE A 600 -4.82 12.44 -8.84
C PHE A 600 -5.24 13.28 -7.62
N SER A 601 -4.29 13.58 -6.75
CA SER A 601 -4.47 14.39 -5.54
C SER A 601 -5.15 15.72 -5.83
N ALA A 602 -6.28 15.97 -5.15
CA ALA A 602 -7.04 17.21 -5.23
C ALA A 602 -6.22 18.40 -4.71
N VAL A 603 -5.50 18.24 -3.60
CA VAL A 603 -4.64 19.31 -3.05
C VAL A 603 -3.51 19.62 -4.03
N CYS A 604 -2.82 18.60 -4.56
CA CYS A 604 -1.72 18.77 -5.51
C CYS A 604 -2.19 19.45 -6.81
N TRP A 605 -3.30 18.98 -7.37
CA TRP A 605 -3.90 19.55 -8.58
C TRP A 605 -4.32 21.01 -8.38
N LEU A 606 -5.09 21.30 -7.32
CA LEU A 606 -5.57 22.67 -7.05
C LEU A 606 -4.40 23.61 -6.77
N PHE A 607 -3.37 23.15 -6.05
CA PHE A 607 -2.13 23.90 -5.84
C PHE A 607 -1.49 24.30 -7.17
N GLY A 608 -1.22 23.33 -8.07
CA GLY A 608 -0.59 23.61 -9.36
C GLY A 608 -1.48 24.47 -10.26
N LYS A 609 -2.78 24.22 -10.28
CA LYS A 609 -3.76 25.02 -11.04
C LYS A 609 -3.77 26.48 -10.60
N TYR A 610 -3.92 26.74 -9.30
CA TYR A 610 -3.98 28.10 -8.78
C TYR A 610 -2.63 28.80 -8.90
N LEU A 611 -1.53 28.08 -8.71
CA LEU A 611 -0.19 28.64 -8.91
C LEU A 611 0.03 29.06 -10.37
N TYR A 612 -0.30 28.19 -11.33
CA TYR A 612 -0.24 28.50 -12.77
C TYR A 612 -1.10 29.72 -13.14
N GLN A 613 -2.28 29.87 -12.54
CA GLN A 613 -3.15 31.04 -12.76
C GLN A 613 -2.52 32.36 -12.30
N HIS A 614 -1.59 32.32 -11.35
CA HIS A 614 -0.88 33.51 -10.88
C HIS A 614 0.42 33.78 -11.62
N ILE A 615 1.22 32.74 -11.90
CA ILE A 615 2.58 32.92 -12.44
C ILE A 615 2.68 32.69 -13.95
N HIS A 616 1.66 32.08 -14.58
CA HIS A 616 1.61 31.77 -16.02
C HIS A 616 2.84 31.02 -16.56
N TRP A 617 3.43 30.19 -15.70
CA TRP A 617 4.61 29.37 -15.95
C TRP A 617 4.24 27.90 -15.77
N PRO A 618 4.61 26.97 -16.68
CA PRO A 618 4.15 25.58 -16.62
C PRO A 618 4.48 24.95 -15.26
N ILE A 619 3.54 24.18 -14.72
CA ILE A 619 3.72 23.50 -13.43
C ILE A 619 3.71 21.99 -13.65
N GLY A 620 4.83 21.35 -13.32
CA GLY A 620 4.91 19.89 -13.20
C GLY A 620 4.48 19.46 -11.81
N LEU A 621 3.64 18.44 -11.72
CA LEU A 621 3.18 17.90 -10.43
C LEU A 621 3.54 16.41 -10.35
N ILE A 622 4.23 16.02 -9.29
CA ILE A 622 4.53 14.62 -8.97
C ILE A 622 3.76 14.24 -7.71
N GLU A 623 2.83 13.29 -7.80
CA GLU A 623 2.13 12.77 -6.63
C GLU A 623 2.84 11.54 -6.05
N SER A 624 3.12 11.60 -4.75
CA SER A 624 3.73 10.52 -3.97
C SER A 624 3.11 10.48 -2.58
N ALA A 625 1.90 9.92 -2.48
CA ALA A 625 1.12 9.90 -1.24
C ALA A 625 0.54 8.50 -0.92
N TRP A 626 0.41 8.19 0.38
CA TRP A 626 -0.14 6.91 0.85
C TRP A 626 -0.84 7.06 2.20
N GLY A 627 -2.14 6.75 2.27
CA GLY A 627 -2.98 6.91 3.48
C GLY A 627 -2.57 6.05 4.69
N GLY A 628 -2.75 6.60 5.90
CA GLY A 628 -2.45 5.93 7.17
C GLY A 628 -0.96 5.81 7.48
N THR A 629 -0.12 6.67 6.89
CA THR A 629 1.34 6.58 6.98
C THR A 629 1.94 7.59 7.95
N MET A 630 3.01 7.17 8.63
CA MET A 630 3.76 7.97 9.60
C MET A 630 5.01 8.58 8.95
N ILE A 631 5.49 9.72 9.47
CA ILE A 631 6.65 10.43 8.92
C ILE A 631 7.93 9.56 8.87
N GLU A 632 8.04 8.57 9.75
CA GLU A 632 9.13 7.60 9.79
C GLU A 632 9.26 6.82 8.49
N ALA A 633 8.14 6.46 7.84
CA ALA A 633 8.15 5.73 6.58
C ALA A 633 8.70 6.57 5.41
N TRP A 634 8.51 7.89 5.48
CA TRP A 634 8.88 8.90 4.47
C TRP A 634 10.26 9.53 4.70
N SER A 635 10.87 9.25 5.84
CA SER A 635 12.20 9.74 6.21
C SER A 635 13.27 8.71 5.85
N SER A 636 14.44 9.16 5.39
CA SER A 636 15.58 8.28 5.24
C SER A 636 16.14 7.83 6.60
N ASN A 637 16.96 6.78 6.61
CA ASN A 637 17.63 6.34 7.83
C ASN A 637 18.51 7.46 8.43
N ASP A 638 19.15 8.27 7.57
CA ASP A 638 20.01 9.39 7.99
C ASP A 638 19.20 10.48 8.70
N ALA A 639 18.01 10.79 8.18
CA ALA A 639 17.09 11.75 8.80
C ALA A 639 16.63 11.25 10.18
N LEU A 640 16.23 9.97 10.27
CA LEU A 640 15.73 9.39 11.51
C LEU A 640 16.82 9.27 12.59
N ALA A 641 18.06 8.99 12.19
CA ALA A 641 19.19 8.89 13.10
C ALA A 641 19.49 10.22 13.83
N LYS A 642 19.11 11.38 13.26
CA LYS A 642 19.32 12.69 13.90
C LYS A 642 18.42 12.93 15.12
N CYS A 643 17.34 12.18 15.26
CA CYS A 643 16.30 12.39 16.27
C CYS A 643 16.27 11.32 17.36
N THR A 644 17.35 10.54 17.53
CA THR A 644 17.38 9.37 18.44
C THR A 644 17.04 9.72 19.88
N SER A 645 15.85 9.29 20.31
CA SER A 645 15.66 8.69 21.63
C SER A 645 15.24 7.23 21.43
N THR A 646 15.88 6.37 22.21
CA THR A 646 15.88 4.92 22.14
C THR A 646 14.51 4.27 22.25
N GLY A 647 14.28 3.27 21.38
CA GLY A 647 13.55 2.06 21.71
C GLY A 647 12.05 2.07 21.46
N HIS A 648 11.62 1.77 20.23
CA HIS A 648 10.44 0.94 19.96
C HIS A 648 10.56 0.30 18.58
N THR A 649 10.48 -1.03 18.54
CA THR A 649 10.15 -1.78 17.33
C THR A 649 8.70 -1.47 16.98
N VAL A 650 8.47 -0.82 15.83
CA VAL A 650 7.14 -0.73 15.24
C VAL A 650 6.76 -2.15 14.79
N HIS A 651 6.12 -2.92 15.66
CA HIS A 651 5.51 -4.21 15.33
C HIS A 651 4.16 -3.98 14.64
N ARG A 652 4.17 -3.31 13.48
CA ARG A 652 3.08 -3.33 12.51
C ARG A 652 3.70 -3.56 11.14
N ALA A 653 3.33 -4.64 10.47
CA ALA A 653 3.77 -4.87 9.11
C ALA A 653 3.15 -3.88 8.11
N ASN A 654 3.98 -3.52 7.13
CA ASN A 654 3.72 -3.34 5.69
C ASN A 654 3.98 -1.94 5.10
N ILE A 655 3.52 -0.81 5.69
CA ILE A 655 3.76 0.54 5.10
C ILE A 655 4.38 1.59 6.04
N ASN A 656 4.37 1.34 7.36
CA ASN A 656 4.86 2.27 8.38
C ASN A 656 6.25 1.91 8.93
N LEU A 657 6.90 0.92 8.33
CA LEU A 657 8.29 0.62 8.66
C LEU A 657 9.18 1.82 8.29
N PRO A 658 10.19 2.17 9.11
CA PRO A 658 11.10 3.26 8.81
C PRO A 658 11.66 3.20 7.39
N SER A 659 11.63 4.34 6.71
CA SER A 659 12.19 4.56 5.36
C SER A 659 11.61 3.72 4.23
N VAL A 660 10.56 2.91 4.41
CA VAL A 660 10.06 2.05 3.32
C VAL A 660 9.45 2.85 2.17
N LEU A 661 8.69 3.92 2.48
CA LEU A 661 8.07 4.78 1.47
C LEU A 661 9.07 5.78 0.90
N TRP A 662 10.00 6.29 1.73
CA TRP A 662 11.16 7.05 1.23
C TRP A 662 11.87 6.29 0.11
N ASN A 663 12.23 5.03 0.36
CA ASN A 663 12.97 4.21 -0.60
C ASN A 663 12.16 3.91 -1.87
N ALA A 664 10.85 3.65 -1.74
CA ALA A 664 10.02 3.20 -2.85
C ALA A 664 9.38 4.35 -3.66
N MET A 665 9.06 5.46 -3.01
CA MET A 665 8.19 6.51 -3.57
C MET A 665 8.85 7.90 -3.66
N VAL A 666 10.03 8.10 -3.06
CA VAL A 666 10.76 9.38 -3.12
C VAL A 666 12.16 9.23 -3.71
N SER A 667 12.95 8.29 -3.21
CA SER A 667 14.32 8.00 -3.64
C SER A 667 14.49 7.86 -5.18
N PRO A 668 13.57 7.20 -5.92
CA PRO A 668 13.69 7.07 -7.37
C PRO A 668 13.67 8.40 -8.14
N PHE A 669 13.11 9.46 -7.55
CA PHE A 669 13.00 10.78 -8.17
C PHE A 669 14.17 11.72 -7.84
N LEU A 670 15.06 11.34 -6.90
CA LEU A 670 16.18 12.18 -6.47
C LEU A 670 17.08 12.69 -7.61
N PRO A 671 17.34 11.92 -8.69
CA PRO A 671 18.15 12.43 -9.79
C PRO A 671 17.49 13.54 -10.63
N MET A 672 16.18 13.75 -10.48
CA MET A 672 15.45 14.82 -11.19
C MET A 672 15.66 16.17 -10.50
N THR A 673 15.56 17.23 -11.29
CA THR A 673 15.53 18.60 -10.77
C THR A 673 14.10 18.97 -10.39
N ILE A 674 13.88 19.46 -9.16
CA ILE A 674 12.57 19.96 -8.70
C ILE A 674 12.67 21.40 -8.19
N TYR A 675 11.55 22.13 -8.22
CA TYR A 675 11.44 23.48 -7.68
C TYR A 675 11.12 23.47 -6.18
N GLY A 676 10.19 22.61 -5.75
CA GLY A 676 9.71 22.59 -4.37
C GLY A 676 8.92 21.33 -4.04
N ALA A 677 8.52 21.21 -2.78
CA ALA A 677 7.64 20.13 -2.32
C ALA A 677 6.48 20.67 -1.47
N ILE A 678 5.35 19.96 -1.48
CA ILE A 678 4.24 20.19 -0.55
C ILE A 678 3.90 18.90 0.21
N TRP A 679 3.56 19.05 1.49
CA TRP A 679 3.40 17.95 2.43
C TRP A 679 2.08 18.00 3.18
N TYR A 680 1.31 16.92 3.18
CA TYR A 680 0.09 16.83 3.99
C TYR A 680 0.04 15.49 4.72
N GLN A 681 0.56 15.51 5.94
CA GLN A 681 0.62 14.35 6.82
C GLN A 681 0.74 14.82 8.28
N GLY A 682 0.37 13.92 9.19
CA GLY A 682 0.61 14.08 10.62
C GLY A 682 -0.36 13.27 11.46
N GLU A 683 -1.58 13.04 10.97
CA GLU A 683 -2.68 12.35 11.66
C GLU A 683 -2.24 11.04 12.34
N SER A 684 -1.36 10.25 11.70
CA SER A 684 -0.86 8.97 12.21
C SER A 684 0.25 9.13 13.27
N ASN A 685 0.86 10.31 13.41
CA ASN A 685 1.89 10.64 14.40
C ASN A 685 1.35 11.38 15.63
N THR A 686 0.04 11.61 15.72
CA THR A 686 -0.59 12.37 16.82
C THR A 686 -0.30 11.82 18.22
N VAL A 687 -0.13 10.50 18.36
CA VAL A 687 0.25 9.85 19.63
C VAL A 687 1.70 10.16 20.05
N HIS A 688 2.55 10.56 19.11
CA HIS A 688 3.98 10.84 19.30
C HIS A 688 4.37 12.22 18.74
N ALA A 689 3.50 13.21 18.95
CA ALA A 689 3.71 14.59 18.49
C ALA A 689 5.02 15.21 19.02
N ASP A 690 5.48 14.76 20.19
CA ASP A 690 6.73 15.16 20.83
C ASP A 690 7.97 14.90 19.94
N ARG A 691 7.93 13.87 19.10
CA ARG A 691 9.03 13.49 18.21
C ARG A 691 8.95 14.16 16.84
N TYR A 692 7.73 14.54 16.44
CA TYR A 692 7.45 15.03 15.10
C TYR A 692 8.23 16.30 14.77
N ALA A 693 8.41 17.22 15.72
CA ALA A 693 9.14 18.46 15.50
C ALA A 693 10.58 18.21 15.03
N CYS A 694 11.30 17.27 15.66
CA CYS A 694 12.64 16.89 15.22
C CYS A 694 12.59 16.14 13.88
N GLN A 695 11.71 15.13 13.76
CA GLN A 695 11.65 14.28 12.58
C GLN A 695 11.29 15.07 11.32
N PHE A 696 10.41 16.06 11.44
CA PHE A 696 9.96 16.87 10.31
C PHE A 696 11.06 17.81 9.81
N ASP A 697 11.76 18.51 10.72
CA ASP A 697 12.95 19.30 10.38
C ASP A 697 14.06 18.42 9.75
N ALA A 698 14.34 17.27 10.37
CA ALA A 698 15.33 16.33 9.86
C ALA A 698 14.99 15.80 8.47
N MET A 699 13.72 15.47 8.22
CA MET A 699 13.23 14.99 6.92
C MET A 699 13.35 16.09 5.85
N ILE A 700 12.90 17.32 6.12
CA ILE A 700 12.99 18.44 5.18
C ILE A 700 14.45 18.71 4.81
N THR A 701 15.32 18.78 5.81
CA THR A 701 16.76 19.01 5.64
C THR A 701 17.41 17.88 4.82
N ASP A 702 17.05 16.63 5.09
CA ASP A 702 17.58 15.47 4.39
C ASP A 702 17.10 15.40 2.93
N TRP A 703 15.82 15.68 2.66
CA TRP A 703 15.28 15.73 1.31
C TRP A 703 15.98 16.80 0.47
N ARG A 704 16.12 18.02 1.02
CA ARG A 704 16.87 19.11 0.40
C ARG A 704 18.29 18.68 0.01
N GLN A 705 19.01 18.06 0.94
CA GLN A 705 20.36 17.58 0.69
C GLN A 705 20.41 16.49 -0.38
N LYS A 706 19.54 15.47 -0.29
CA LYS A 706 19.58 14.31 -1.19
C LYS A 706 19.13 14.66 -2.61
N PHE A 707 18.09 15.48 -2.79
CA PHE A 707 17.70 16.00 -4.11
C PHE A 707 18.79 16.91 -4.69
N HIS A 708 19.38 17.81 -3.90
CA HIS A 708 20.50 18.64 -4.36
C HIS A 708 21.67 17.80 -4.87
N ASN A 709 22.15 16.86 -4.04
CA ASN A 709 23.30 16.02 -4.40
C ASN A 709 23.00 15.13 -5.62
N SER A 710 21.82 14.51 -5.64
CA SER A 710 21.45 13.55 -6.69
C SER A 710 21.09 14.22 -8.01
N SER A 711 20.68 15.48 -8.01
CA SER A 711 20.52 16.30 -9.23
C SER A 711 21.82 17.01 -9.64
N ASN A 712 22.98 16.55 -9.14
CA ASN A 712 24.29 17.18 -9.40
C ASN A 712 24.32 18.68 -9.04
N GLY A 713 23.58 19.08 -8.01
CA GLY A 713 23.49 20.44 -7.50
C GLY A 713 22.44 21.33 -8.18
N GLU A 714 21.61 20.81 -9.09
CA GLU A 714 20.63 21.62 -9.82
C GLU A 714 19.34 21.87 -9.03
N THR A 715 18.89 20.93 -8.20
CA THR A 715 17.82 21.20 -7.23
C THR A 715 18.39 22.09 -6.15
N ASN A 716 17.72 23.20 -5.84
CA ASN A 716 18.17 24.14 -4.82
C ASN A 716 18.29 23.44 -3.44
N SER A 717 19.43 23.58 -2.77
CA SER A 717 19.69 22.98 -1.44
C SER A 717 18.82 23.57 -0.33
N ALA A 718 18.12 24.67 -0.60
CA ALA A 718 17.13 25.28 0.26
C ALA A 718 15.76 25.36 -0.43
N PHE A 719 15.42 24.40 -1.31
CA PHE A 719 14.17 24.47 -2.07
C PHE A 719 12.93 24.67 -1.15
N PRO A 720 11.92 25.44 -1.59
CA PRO A 720 10.73 25.75 -0.81
C PRO A 720 9.91 24.50 -0.44
N PHE A 721 9.49 24.43 0.83
CA PHE A 721 8.73 23.30 1.37
C PHE A 721 7.41 23.79 1.99
N GLY A 722 6.28 23.42 1.39
CA GLY A 722 4.95 23.74 1.90
C GLY A 722 4.38 22.61 2.75
N PHE A 723 3.56 22.91 3.75
CA PHE A 723 2.76 21.88 4.40
C PHE A 723 1.36 22.34 4.83
N VAL A 724 0.47 21.39 5.08
CA VAL A 724 -0.87 21.67 5.60
C VAL A 724 -0.95 21.29 7.07
N GLN A 725 -1.38 22.25 7.90
CA GLN A 725 -1.65 21.99 9.31
C GLN A 725 -2.87 21.07 9.45
N LEU A 726 -2.90 20.18 10.44
CA LEU A 726 -4.05 19.28 10.59
C LEU A 726 -5.37 20.01 10.87
N ALA A 727 -6.43 19.60 10.19
CA ALA A 727 -7.79 20.11 10.40
C ALA A 727 -8.44 19.58 11.68
N GLY A 728 -9.58 20.15 12.10
CA GLY A 728 -10.38 19.60 13.20
C GLY A 728 -10.98 18.23 12.84
N ASN A 729 -10.93 17.27 13.77
CA ASN A 729 -11.25 15.85 13.53
C ASN A 729 -12.50 15.31 14.27
N SER A 730 -13.10 16.08 15.18
CA SER A 730 -14.17 15.62 16.06
C SER A 730 -15.15 16.75 16.44
N ASN A 731 -16.43 16.41 16.56
CA ASN A 731 -17.44 17.35 17.08
C ASN A 731 -17.28 17.66 18.58
N ASP A 732 -16.41 16.96 19.30
CA ASP A 732 -16.13 17.23 20.71
C ASP A 732 -15.13 18.38 20.86
N THR A 733 -15.69 19.56 21.12
CA THR A 733 -14.94 20.82 21.34
C THR A 733 -14.14 20.85 22.65
N LYS A 734 -14.23 19.82 23.50
CA LYS A 734 -13.48 19.73 24.76
C LYS A 734 -12.30 18.77 24.70
N ARG A 735 -12.16 18.03 23.60
CA ARG A 735 -11.13 17.00 23.44
C ARG A 735 -9.76 17.67 23.24
N ILE A 736 -8.79 17.27 24.05
CA ILE A 736 -7.41 17.77 24.05
C ILE A 736 -6.41 16.62 23.92
N GLY A 737 -5.18 16.95 23.52
CA GLY A 737 -4.11 16.00 23.24
C GLY A 737 -4.14 15.50 21.79
N GLY A 738 -2.98 15.14 21.23
CA GLY A 738 -2.90 14.59 19.87
C GLY A 738 -2.79 15.68 18.78
N TYR A 739 -3.89 16.09 18.15
CA TYR A 739 -3.86 17.08 17.07
C TYR A 739 -3.28 18.44 17.47
N PRO A 740 -3.70 19.11 18.56
CA PRO A 740 -3.14 20.42 18.92
C PRO A 740 -1.63 20.34 19.21
N ASP A 741 -1.17 19.27 19.87
CA ASP A 741 0.25 19.03 20.14
C ASP A 741 1.03 18.84 18.83
N LEU A 742 0.43 18.12 17.88
CA LEU A 742 1.04 17.89 16.58
C LEU A 742 1.04 19.13 15.68
N ARG A 743 -0.02 19.94 15.68
CA ARG A 743 -0.07 21.24 14.97
C ARG A 743 1.05 22.16 15.44
N TRP A 744 1.32 22.14 16.74
CA TRP A 744 2.46 22.86 17.34
C TRP A 744 3.80 22.28 16.85
N ALA A 745 3.95 20.96 16.88
CA ALA A 745 5.16 20.26 16.43
C ALA A 745 5.44 20.43 14.92
N GLN A 746 4.41 20.54 14.06
CA GLN A 746 4.54 20.80 12.62
C GLN A 746 5.26 22.13 12.32
N THR A 747 5.27 23.06 13.28
CA THR A 747 5.96 24.36 13.16
C THR A 747 7.30 24.40 13.92
N ALA A 748 7.85 23.24 14.27
CA ALA A 748 8.99 23.12 15.17
C ALA A 748 8.79 23.86 16.51
N ASN A 749 7.55 23.86 17.01
CA ASN A 749 7.15 24.50 18.27
C ASN A 749 7.24 26.05 18.26
N TYR A 750 7.03 26.70 17.10
CA TYR A 750 6.96 28.17 16.97
C TYR A 750 5.54 28.70 16.72
N GLY A 751 4.59 27.86 16.31
CA GLY A 751 3.22 28.25 15.92
C GLY A 751 3.10 28.89 14.54
N HIS A 752 4.21 29.29 13.92
CA HIS A 752 4.24 29.91 12.59
C HIS A 752 5.45 29.43 11.78
N VAL A 753 5.37 29.54 10.45
CA VAL A 753 6.47 29.35 9.50
C VAL A 753 6.39 30.40 8.39
N PRO A 754 7.53 30.88 7.82
CA PRO A 754 8.90 30.50 8.15
C PRO A 754 9.30 30.88 9.58
N ASN A 755 10.24 30.15 10.16
CA ASN A 755 10.80 30.44 11.48
C ASN A 755 12.30 30.08 11.51
N PRO A 756 13.06 30.36 12.59
CA PRO A 756 14.50 30.12 12.63
C PRO A 756 14.94 28.67 12.33
N GLN A 757 14.12 27.67 12.66
CA GLN A 757 14.39 26.26 12.37
C GLN A 757 13.90 25.86 10.96
N LEU A 758 12.67 26.24 10.62
CA LEU A 758 12.02 25.88 9.36
C LEU A 758 12.10 27.05 8.36
N GLN A 759 13.29 27.27 7.80
CA GLN A 759 13.54 28.30 6.79
C GLN A 759 13.06 27.87 5.40
N ASN A 760 12.56 28.83 4.63
CA ASN A 760 11.91 28.60 3.33
C ASN A 760 10.82 27.52 3.40
N VAL A 761 10.08 27.50 4.51
CA VAL A 761 8.93 26.64 4.76
C VAL A 761 7.69 27.51 4.88
N PHE A 762 6.59 27.07 4.29
CA PHE A 762 5.31 27.77 4.34
C PHE A 762 4.16 26.81 4.72
N MET A 763 3.06 27.34 5.21
CA MET A 763 1.98 26.53 5.78
C MET A 763 0.61 27.02 5.35
N SER A 764 -0.30 26.09 5.07
CA SER A 764 -1.75 26.34 5.10
C SER A 764 -2.30 25.99 6.47
N VAL A 765 -2.78 27.00 7.20
CA VAL A 765 -3.57 26.78 8.42
C VAL A 765 -4.89 26.14 8.00
N ALA A 766 -5.26 25.00 8.58
CA ALA A 766 -6.51 24.31 8.26
C ALA A 766 -7.30 23.85 9.50
N MET A 767 -6.86 24.22 10.70
CA MET A 767 -7.56 23.83 11.94
C MET A 767 -9.00 24.37 12.03
N ASP A 768 -9.32 25.42 11.27
CA ASP A 768 -10.63 26.04 11.10
C ASP A 768 -11.47 25.42 9.97
N LEU A 769 -10.99 24.37 9.30
CA LEU A 769 -11.67 23.67 8.21
C LEU A 769 -12.07 22.23 8.61
N PRO A 770 -12.77 22.00 9.74
CA PRO A 770 -13.29 20.67 10.04
C PRO A 770 -14.40 20.28 9.07
N ASP A 771 -14.57 18.96 8.89
CA ASP A 771 -15.68 18.38 8.14
C ASP A 771 -16.23 17.16 8.87
N PHE A 772 -17.05 17.43 9.90
CA PHE A 772 -17.57 16.41 10.78
C PHE A 772 -18.63 15.51 10.12
N ASP A 773 -19.10 15.89 8.93
CA ASP A 773 -20.05 15.14 8.12
C ASP A 773 -19.37 14.38 6.98
N SER A 774 -18.04 14.47 6.86
CA SER A 774 -17.28 13.79 5.82
C SER A 774 -17.61 12.29 5.80
N PRO A 775 -18.03 11.72 4.65
CA PRO A 775 -18.34 10.30 4.54
C PRO A 775 -17.07 9.43 4.60
N TYR A 776 -15.89 10.04 4.47
CA TYR A 776 -14.59 9.39 4.46
C TYR A 776 -14.07 9.17 5.89
N ARG A 777 -14.36 8.01 6.49
CA ARG A 777 -13.96 7.60 7.85
C ARG A 777 -12.65 6.78 7.84
N THR A 778 -11.78 6.94 8.84
CA THR A 778 -10.62 6.06 9.05
C THR A 778 -11.02 4.68 9.57
N GLN A 779 -10.47 3.61 9.01
CA GLN A 779 -10.59 2.23 9.53
C GLN A 779 -9.54 1.90 10.61
N ILE A 780 -9.29 2.79 11.57
CA ILE A 780 -8.35 2.50 12.67
C ILE A 780 -9.13 2.13 13.93
N THR A 781 -9.32 0.82 14.11
CA THR A 781 -9.77 0.13 15.34
C THR A 781 -11.15 0.54 15.90
N SER A 782 -11.88 -0.45 16.40
CA SER A 782 -13.30 -0.45 16.77
C SER A 782 -13.70 0.45 17.96
N MET A 783 -12.98 1.54 18.25
CA MET A 783 -13.29 2.42 19.39
C MET A 783 -13.44 3.91 19.08
N PHE A 784 -12.90 4.47 17.99
CA PHE A 784 -13.15 5.88 17.62
C PHE A 784 -13.07 6.10 16.10
N SER A 785 -14.21 6.24 15.43
CA SER A 785 -14.26 6.68 14.03
C SER A 785 -14.10 8.21 13.98
N LEU A 786 -12.87 8.69 13.80
CA LEU A 786 -12.59 10.12 13.63
C LEU A 786 -12.81 10.55 12.17
N ARG A 787 -13.26 11.81 11.99
CA ARG A 787 -13.55 12.44 10.70
C ARG A 787 -12.35 13.30 10.30
N ILE A 788 -11.33 12.68 9.73
CA ILE A 788 -10.02 13.35 9.53
C ILE A 788 -9.83 13.90 8.11
N HIS A 789 -10.75 13.62 7.17
CA HIS A 789 -10.62 13.96 5.75
C HIS A 789 -11.59 15.09 5.35
N PRO A 790 -11.24 16.37 5.55
CA PRO A 790 -12.08 17.47 5.11
C PRO A 790 -12.19 17.51 3.59
N ARG A 791 -13.43 17.63 3.09
CA ARG A 791 -13.70 17.70 1.65
C ARG A 791 -13.30 19.04 1.02
N ASP A 792 -13.26 20.12 1.81
CA ASP A 792 -12.81 21.42 1.33
C ASP A 792 -11.28 21.43 1.11
N LYS A 793 -10.88 21.12 -0.12
CA LYS A 793 -9.48 21.19 -0.57
C LYS A 793 -9.16 22.50 -1.29
N GLU A 794 -10.18 23.28 -1.64
CA GLU A 794 -10.00 24.55 -2.35
C GLU A 794 -9.38 25.61 -1.43
N ASP A 795 -9.90 25.76 -0.21
CA ASP A 795 -9.31 26.69 0.76
C ASP A 795 -7.90 26.27 1.17
N VAL A 796 -7.68 24.96 1.38
CA VAL A 796 -6.36 24.41 1.71
C VAL A 796 -5.34 24.75 0.60
N ALA A 797 -5.68 24.49 -0.65
CA ALA A 797 -4.79 24.77 -1.78
C ALA A 797 -4.60 26.28 -2.00
N SER A 798 -5.67 27.08 -1.85
CA SER A 798 -5.60 28.54 -2.01
C SER A 798 -4.66 29.17 -0.98
N ARG A 799 -4.76 28.75 0.29
CA ARG A 799 -3.86 29.18 1.38
C ARG A 799 -2.42 28.75 1.13
N LEU A 800 -2.21 27.51 0.65
CA LEU A 800 -0.88 27.03 0.26
C LEU A 800 -0.27 27.89 -0.87
N VAL A 801 -1.05 28.23 -1.90
CA VAL A 801 -0.55 29.02 -3.04
C VAL A 801 -0.27 30.47 -2.64
N LEU A 802 -1.12 31.07 -1.82
CA LEU A 802 -0.86 32.40 -1.26
C LEU A 802 0.48 32.44 -0.49
N ALA A 803 0.72 31.43 0.33
CA ALA A 803 1.97 31.32 1.09
C ALA A 803 3.17 30.97 0.20
N ALA A 804 2.99 30.14 -0.83
CA ALA A 804 4.03 29.84 -1.81
C ALA A 804 4.45 31.08 -2.60
N ARG A 805 3.51 31.94 -3.02
CA ARG A 805 3.83 33.19 -3.72
C ARG A 805 4.74 34.09 -2.90
N ALA A 806 4.45 34.24 -1.60
CA ALA A 806 5.28 35.04 -0.71
C ALA A 806 6.65 34.38 -0.41
N VAL A 807 6.66 33.09 -0.05
CA VAL A 807 7.85 32.41 0.47
C VAL A 807 8.71 31.78 -0.65
N ALA A 808 8.08 31.05 -1.57
CA ALA A 808 8.76 30.33 -2.64
C ALA A 808 9.10 31.20 -3.85
N TYR A 809 8.26 32.19 -4.16
CA TYR A 809 8.43 33.10 -5.31
C TYR A 809 8.85 34.52 -4.93
N GLY A 810 8.92 34.83 -3.62
CA GLY A 810 9.41 36.12 -3.14
C GLY A 810 8.50 37.31 -3.50
N GLU A 811 7.21 37.07 -3.71
CA GLU A 811 6.26 38.13 -3.98
C GLU A 811 6.06 39.02 -2.75
N ASN A 812 6.42 40.29 -2.88
CA ASN A 812 6.39 41.25 -1.78
C ASN A 812 4.98 41.82 -1.54
N GLY A 813 4.67 42.14 -0.28
CA GLY A 813 3.41 42.81 0.09
C GLY A 813 2.19 41.89 0.13
N LEU A 814 2.38 40.57 0.16
CA LEU A 814 1.30 39.60 0.37
C LEU A 814 1.10 39.28 1.85
N ASP A 815 -0.13 39.45 2.33
CA ASP A 815 -0.54 39.04 3.67
C ASP A 815 -0.94 37.56 3.68
N PHE A 816 0.07 36.69 3.71
CA PHE A 816 -0.10 35.24 3.56
C PHE A 816 -0.26 34.46 4.89
N GLN A 817 -0.17 35.15 6.03
CA GLN A 817 -0.37 34.56 7.36
C GLN A 817 -1.56 35.20 8.05
N GLY A 818 -2.26 34.42 8.87
CA GLY A 818 -3.21 34.98 9.83
C GLY A 818 -2.48 35.71 10.97
N PRO A 819 -3.22 36.46 11.82
CA PRO A 819 -2.65 37.17 12.96
C PRO A 819 -1.85 36.23 13.88
N TYR A 820 -0.62 36.60 14.25
CA TYR A 820 0.13 35.87 15.27
C TYR A 820 0.68 36.81 16.36
N PRO A 821 0.69 36.37 17.63
CA PRO A 821 1.12 37.21 18.75
C PRO A 821 2.56 37.70 18.65
N SER A 822 2.76 38.91 19.14
CA SER A 822 4.05 39.64 19.14
C SER A 822 4.48 40.04 20.55
N ALA A 823 3.52 40.32 21.42
CA ALA A 823 3.75 40.66 22.80
C ALA A 823 2.58 40.22 23.67
N PHE A 824 2.89 39.87 24.92
CA PHE A 824 1.94 39.54 25.95
C PHE A 824 2.18 40.46 27.15
N LYS A 825 1.15 41.18 27.58
CA LYS A 825 1.23 42.12 28.72
C LYS A 825 0.23 41.72 29.77
N VAL A 826 0.73 41.14 30.87
CA VAL A 826 -0.09 40.77 32.04
C VAL A 826 -0.41 42.04 32.83
N GLN A 827 -1.69 42.23 33.12
CA GLN A 827 -2.24 43.31 33.94
C GLN A 827 -2.96 42.70 35.15
N ALA A 828 -3.48 43.53 36.06
CA ALA A 828 -4.10 43.06 37.31
C ALA A 828 -5.29 42.10 37.10
N SER A 829 -6.11 42.34 36.08
CA SER A 829 -7.32 41.57 35.78
C SER A 829 -7.42 41.11 34.33
N SER A 830 -6.39 41.35 33.53
CA SER A 830 -6.41 41.06 32.09
C SER A 830 -5.04 40.69 31.53
N ILE A 831 -5.01 40.01 30.38
CA ILE A 831 -3.82 39.86 29.54
C ILE A 831 -4.10 40.56 28.22
N ALA A 832 -3.27 41.54 27.85
CA ALA A 832 -3.29 42.11 26.51
C ALA A 832 -2.35 41.33 25.60
N ILE A 833 -2.87 40.85 24.46
CA ILE A 833 -2.09 40.17 23.42
C ILE A 833 -2.06 41.07 22.20
N GLU A 834 -0.85 41.46 21.78
CA GLU A 834 -0.62 42.31 20.60
C GLU A 834 -0.25 41.41 19.41
N PHE A 835 -0.82 41.67 18.24
CA PHE A 835 -0.56 40.93 17.00
C PHE A 835 0.19 41.83 16.02
N ASN A 836 1.28 41.33 15.44
CA ASN A 836 2.05 42.06 14.43
C ASN A 836 2.42 41.23 13.19
N GLN A 837 2.22 39.91 13.26
CA GLN A 837 2.42 39.00 12.15
C GLN A 837 1.09 38.83 11.40
N GLY A 838 1.14 38.78 10.06
CA GLY A 838 -0.02 38.58 9.18
C GLY A 838 -0.53 39.82 8.43
N GLY A 839 -0.05 41.02 8.77
CA GLY A 839 -0.27 42.28 8.02
C GLY A 839 -1.71 42.85 8.02
N SER A 840 -2.72 42.00 8.19
CA SER A 840 -4.13 42.37 8.28
C SER A 840 -4.55 42.76 9.70
N PRO A 841 -5.47 43.73 9.88
CA PRO A 841 -6.13 43.99 11.16
C PRO A 841 -6.81 42.75 11.73
N VAL A 842 -6.87 42.66 13.06
CA VAL A 842 -7.56 41.58 13.78
C VAL A 842 -9.08 41.68 13.60
N ASP A 843 -9.67 40.53 13.28
CA ASP A 843 -11.11 40.25 13.27
C ASP A 843 -11.42 39.17 14.33
N VAL A 844 -12.37 39.46 15.22
CA VAL A 844 -12.78 38.56 16.31
C VAL A 844 -14.16 37.99 16.00
N ARG A 845 -14.20 36.69 15.66
CA ARG A 845 -15.46 35.99 15.31
C ARG A 845 -16.08 35.21 16.48
N SER A 846 -15.26 34.92 17.49
CA SER A 846 -15.68 34.26 18.72
C SER A 846 -14.91 34.83 19.89
N ASN A 847 -15.57 34.98 21.05
CA ASN A 847 -14.92 35.42 22.27
C ASN A 847 -14.26 34.27 23.04
N SER A 848 -14.38 33.04 22.57
CA SER A 848 -13.87 31.82 23.22
C SER A 848 -12.66 31.24 22.49
N GLY A 849 -11.95 30.29 23.11
CA GLY A 849 -10.84 29.56 22.48
C GLY A 849 -9.46 29.83 23.08
N PHE A 850 -9.41 30.64 24.14
CA PHE A 850 -8.21 30.91 24.92
C PHE A 850 -8.25 30.18 26.25
N GLU A 851 -7.08 29.75 26.71
CA GLU A 851 -6.93 29.14 28.02
C GLU A 851 -5.69 29.69 28.72
N ILE A 852 -5.77 29.89 30.02
CA ILE A 852 -4.65 30.30 30.88
C ILE A 852 -4.27 29.20 31.85
N CYS A 853 -2.99 29.10 32.15
CA CYS A 853 -2.46 28.17 33.13
C CYS A 853 -2.28 28.89 34.47
N CYS A 854 -3.06 28.45 35.46
CA CYS A 854 -3.11 29.06 36.78
C CYS A 854 -2.60 28.10 37.84
N THR A 855 -1.72 28.59 38.69
CA THR A 855 -0.99 27.75 39.63
C THR A 855 -0.71 28.46 40.95
N TYR A 856 -0.65 27.69 42.03
CA TYR A 856 -0.14 28.18 43.31
C TYR A 856 1.39 28.10 43.40
N HIS A 857 2.06 27.55 42.37
CA HIS A 857 3.51 27.50 42.32
C HIS A 857 4.11 28.90 42.12
N ALA A 858 4.78 29.39 43.15
CA ALA A 858 5.46 30.69 43.13
C ALA A 858 6.69 30.74 42.20
N ASP A 859 7.19 29.59 41.75
CA ASP A 859 8.31 29.53 40.80
C ASP A 859 7.91 30.11 39.43
N PRO A 860 8.56 31.20 38.96
CA PRO A 860 8.30 31.76 37.64
C PRO A 860 8.65 30.79 36.50
N ASN A 861 9.59 29.86 36.71
CA ASN A 861 9.99 28.87 35.70
C ASN A 861 9.08 27.64 35.66
N TYR A 862 8.00 27.62 36.43
CA TYR A 862 7.04 26.52 36.41
C TYR A 862 6.46 26.34 35.01
N ALA A 863 6.79 25.22 34.37
CA ALA A 863 6.28 24.86 33.05
C ALA A 863 4.87 24.28 33.16
N CYS A 864 3.90 24.94 32.55
CA CYS A 864 2.53 24.47 32.53
C CYS A 864 2.41 23.10 31.82
N PRO A 865 1.79 22.10 32.47
CA PRO A 865 1.56 20.79 31.87
C PRO A 865 0.87 20.92 30.51
N LEU A 866 1.09 19.98 29.59
CA LEU A 866 0.49 20.07 28.25
C LEU A 866 -1.04 19.96 28.28
N ASN A 867 -1.58 19.02 29.06
CA ASN A 867 -2.99 18.64 29.00
C ASN A 867 -3.78 18.85 30.30
N SER A 868 -3.21 19.52 31.31
CA SER A 868 -3.87 19.77 32.59
C SER A 868 -3.49 21.13 33.18
N GLY A 869 -4.33 21.65 34.07
CA GLY A 869 -4.09 22.94 34.75
C GLY A 869 -4.39 24.18 33.90
N TRP A 870 -5.14 24.01 32.80
CA TRP A 870 -5.59 25.10 31.93
C TRP A 870 -7.06 25.44 32.20
N SER A 871 -7.36 26.73 32.24
CA SER A 871 -8.70 27.27 32.46
C SER A 871 -9.11 28.18 31.31
N ALA A 872 -10.29 27.94 30.75
CA ALA A 872 -10.81 28.73 29.65
C ALA A 872 -11.05 30.18 30.06
N VAL A 873 -10.71 31.12 29.18
CA VAL A 873 -10.93 32.56 29.34
C VAL A 873 -11.49 33.15 28.06
N ASN A 874 -12.22 34.25 28.22
CA ASN A 874 -12.87 34.93 27.11
C ASN A 874 -12.15 36.22 26.74
N ILE A 875 -12.30 36.62 25.48
CA ILE A 875 -11.95 37.96 25.01
C ILE A 875 -12.97 38.95 25.58
N SER A 876 -12.51 39.97 26.29
CA SER A 876 -13.34 41.04 26.86
C SER A 876 -13.47 42.24 25.93
N SER A 877 -12.41 42.55 25.17
CA SER A 877 -12.39 43.61 24.17
C SER A 877 -11.26 43.37 23.16
N HIS A 878 -11.30 44.07 22.02
CA HIS A 878 -10.24 44.03 21.03
C HIS A 878 -10.09 45.37 20.31
N THR A 879 -8.93 45.56 19.67
CA THR A 879 -8.64 46.64 18.72
C THR A 879 -8.25 46.03 17.37
N SER A 880 -7.83 46.84 16.40
CA SER A 880 -7.30 46.35 15.14
C SER A 880 -5.99 45.55 15.26
N SER A 881 -5.29 45.63 16.40
CA SER A 881 -3.96 44.99 16.57
C SER A 881 -3.79 44.27 17.91
N SER A 882 -4.84 44.18 18.73
CA SER A 882 -4.73 43.54 20.05
C SER A 882 -6.06 43.00 20.55
N ILE A 883 -5.99 42.03 21.46
CA ILE A 883 -7.13 41.56 22.25
C ILE A 883 -6.81 41.68 23.73
N LEU A 884 -7.87 41.75 24.54
CA LEU A 884 -7.80 41.70 26.00
C LEU A 884 -8.53 40.44 26.50
N LEU A 885 -7.82 39.58 27.23
CA LEU A 885 -8.38 38.39 27.87
C LEU A 885 -8.73 38.70 29.34
N ASP A 886 -9.89 38.24 29.80
CA ASP A 886 -10.28 38.31 31.23
C ASP A 886 -9.65 37.15 32.02
N ILE A 887 -8.87 37.48 33.06
CA ILE A 887 -8.15 36.52 33.90
C ILE A 887 -8.59 36.55 35.37
N THR A 888 -9.71 37.20 35.67
CA THR A 888 -10.26 37.33 37.03
C THR A 888 -10.50 35.98 37.71
N SER A 889 -10.78 34.94 36.92
CA SER A 889 -10.93 33.54 37.37
C SER A 889 -9.67 32.95 38.02
N CYS A 890 -8.50 33.57 37.87
CA CYS A 890 -7.26 33.12 38.50
C CYS A 890 -6.71 34.11 39.50
N THR A 891 -6.69 35.40 39.17
CA THR A 891 -6.18 36.44 40.08
C THR A 891 -7.09 36.64 41.30
N GLY A 892 -8.39 36.41 41.15
CA GLY A 892 -9.37 36.43 42.25
C GLY A 892 -9.16 35.34 43.31
N HIS A 893 -8.33 34.32 43.03
CA HIS A 893 -8.03 33.20 43.92
C HIS A 893 -6.57 33.18 44.42
N GLY A 894 -5.79 34.24 44.19
CA GLY A 894 -4.39 34.32 44.65
C GLY A 894 -3.43 33.39 43.91
N GLN A 895 -3.78 32.94 42.70
CA GLN A 895 -2.94 32.10 41.85
C GLN A 895 -2.05 32.94 40.93
N TYR A 896 -0.90 32.38 40.56
CA TYR A 896 -0.03 32.92 39.53
C TYR A 896 -0.43 32.40 38.15
N ILE A 897 -0.36 33.26 37.15
CA ILE A 897 -0.52 32.88 35.75
C ILE A 897 0.86 32.57 35.18
N ARG A 898 1.00 31.41 34.54
CA ARG A 898 2.28 30.92 33.98
C ARG A 898 2.26 30.70 32.48
N GLY A 899 1.10 30.80 31.86
CA GLY A 899 1.02 30.71 30.41
C GLY A 899 -0.36 30.96 29.87
N VAL A 900 -0.40 31.22 28.57
CA VAL A 900 -1.60 31.40 27.76
C VAL A 900 -1.48 30.53 26.52
N ARG A 901 -2.60 29.95 26.08
CA ARG A 901 -2.67 29.22 24.82
C ARG A 901 -3.97 29.51 24.08
N TYR A 902 -3.93 29.33 22.77
CA TYR A 902 -5.03 29.57 21.85
C TYR A 902 -5.27 28.35 20.95
N ALA A 903 -6.55 28.02 20.74
CA ALA A 903 -6.99 26.96 19.83
C ALA A 903 -6.36 25.57 20.12
N TRP A 904 -6.19 25.24 21.41
CA TRP A 904 -5.46 24.04 21.86
C TRP A 904 -6.30 22.77 22.01
N HIS A 905 -7.43 22.71 21.30
CA HIS A 905 -8.34 21.56 21.28
C HIS A 905 -8.22 20.83 19.94
N GLU A 906 -8.61 19.56 19.92
CA GLU A 906 -8.60 18.74 18.71
C GLU A 906 -9.42 19.38 17.58
N SER A 907 -10.56 19.98 17.93
CA SER A 907 -11.36 20.81 17.03
C SER A 907 -11.73 22.12 17.74
N PRO A 908 -10.93 23.18 17.56
CA PRO A 908 -11.05 24.40 18.36
C PRO A 908 -12.26 25.27 17.98
N CYS A 909 -12.83 25.06 16.80
CA CYS A 909 -13.95 25.85 16.30
C CYS A 909 -14.74 25.10 15.23
N GLN A 910 -15.92 25.64 14.88
CA GLN A 910 -16.67 25.24 13.68
C GLN A 910 -16.01 25.81 12.41
N ILE A 911 -16.43 25.31 11.24
CA ILE A 911 -15.88 25.72 9.95
C ILE A 911 -15.84 27.25 9.78
N LYS A 912 -14.64 27.80 9.62
CA LYS A 912 -14.35 29.25 9.50
C LYS A 912 -14.82 30.12 10.68
N GLN A 913 -14.99 29.55 11.87
CA GLN A 913 -15.51 30.25 13.08
C GLN A 913 -14.54 30.22 14.27
N CYS A 914 -13.23 30.11 14.02
CA CYS A 914 -12.21 30.29 15.05
C CYS A 914 -12.18 31.74 15.56
N ALA A 915 -11.59 31.98 16.73
CA ALA A 915 -11.73 33.27 17.41
C ALA A 915 -11.08 34.42 16.63
N ILE A 916 -9.86 34.21 16.12
CA ILE A 916 -9.01 35.26 15.57
C ILE A 916 -8.76 35.03 14.08
N TYR A 917 -9.08 36.03 13.26
CA TYR A 917 -8.83 36.09 11.82
C TYR A 917 -8.16 37.40 11.42
N GLY A 918 -7.48 37.40 10.28
CA GLY A 918 -7.16 38.62 9.58
C GLY A 918 -8.39 39.13 8.85
N ARG A 919 -8.81 40.35 9.14
CA ARG A 919 -9.99 41.01 8.55
C ARG A 919 -9.95 41.08 7.02
N ASP A 920 -8.79 41.40 6.46
CA ASP A 920 -8.66 41.72 5.04
C ASP A 920 -8.30 40.48 4.20
N ASN A 921 -7.56 39.53 4.77
CA ASN A 921 -7.13 38.30 4.09
C ASN A 921 -7.96 37.07 4.44
N ASP A 922 -8.88 37.16 5.40
CA ASP A 922 -9.72 36.05 5.90
C ASP A 922 -8.91 34.82 6.36
N LEU A 923 -7.66 35.02 6.80
CA LEU A 923 -6.80 33.94 7.27
C LEU A 923 -6.93 33.75 8.79
N PRO A 924 -7.14 32.51 9.28
CA PRO A 924 -7.18 32.23 10.72
C PRO A 924 -5.80 32.38 11.35
N ALA A 925 -5.75 32.90 12.58
CA ALA A 925 -4.56 32.80 13.43
C ALA A 925 -4.25 31.32 13.72
N PRO A 926 -3.00 30.83 13.58
CA PRO A 926 -2.62 29.47 13.96
C PRO A 926 -2.61 29.28 15.49
N PRO A 927 -2.62 28.04 16.01
CA PRO A 927 -2.60 27.78 17.44
C PRO A 927 -1.24 28.18 18.04
N PHE A 928 -1.26 28.69 19.28
CA PHE A 928 -0.04 29.06 19.98
C PHE A 928 -0.12 28.79 21.48
N LYS A 929 1.05 28.63 22.10
CA LYS A 929 1.24 28.54 23.54
C LYS A 929 2.42 29.42 23.93
N HIS A 930 2.24 30.23 24.96
CA HIS A 930 3.26 31.13 25.49
C HIS A 930 3.38 30.96 27.00
N HIS A 931 4.63 30.99 27.50
CA HIS A 931 4.96 31.02 28.91
C HIS A 931 5.16 32.49 29.32
N LEU A 932 4.57 32.91 30.45
CA LEU A 932 4.44 34.32 30.87
C LEU A 932 5.37 34.72 32.01
#